data_AF-G8LWB5-F1
#
_entry.id   AF-G8LWB5-F1
#
_cell.length_a   1.000
_cell.length_b   1.000
_cell.length_c   1.000
_cell.angle_alpha   90.00
_cell.angle_beta   90.00
_cell.angle_gamma   90.00
#
_symmetry.space_group_name_H-M   'P 1'
#
loop_
_entity.id
_entity.type
_entity.pdbx_description
1 polymer ?
#
loop_
_entity_poly.entity_id
_entity_poly.type
_entity_poly.pdbx_seq_one_letter_code
_entity_poly.pdbx_strand_id
1 'polypeptide(L)'
;MFNKKRGTMFIAAFIAAMLSINVLPVNIFAANAWDAYSNFIPNETPVVKRQLRGTWISTVLNLDWPSADVKKIANDEERIQKSKEELIAILDKVVEMNMNAVFFQVSPEADAFYKSNIVPWSRYLTGTFGKDPGFDPLAFAIEEAHKRNLELHAWFNPYRVSMDMKDSTKASLNINKSVYKEHPEWIKSAMDRFVVDPGIPEARKWVISRVMEVVNNYDVDGVHFDDYFYYEKTVGELKDEDTYRKYNNGQFTNIGDFRRNNTYLLISELSQEIKKTKPWVKFGVSPAGVWGNKKDGLANGSNTQASSTNYNNCFADTRKWVMDEIIDYIAPQIYFSFGYSRAAYGELATWWSDVCRGKNVHLYIGIALYKVNDSTDTYFTANNGVPEITRQLKFNTTKPEIMGDIMFRFANLNDAKKQPVVNAMKNLRSTKALVPVMSWKGGSAPDTPSNGKLEAVNGKIRLTWTDNDPDTAYYAVYRFNIDENADITSDASAKNLIATVRKYADGVQEFTDTGLYDTEKVYYIVTALDRLHNESNGLTISTKHSQYFKDVGLKHSWAIDAIDLLYEKGVVKGVGDGIFNPGANTKRADFTIMTVKALGFEADFTDNFSDVKQDAYYYNSVGIAKKLEIVKGTGEFFNPEGNITRQDIMVIMLKALEAKGITYDKDGIDYLARYSDRNQISDYAKDAVAFLTKLGIVQGYDGKFNPKQYATRAEIAVILQNVLDKVFQQ
;
A
#
# COMPACT_ATOMS: atom_id res chain seq x y z
N MET A 1 -34.19 -90.81 13.38
CA MET A 1 -32.84 -91.41 13.38
C MET A 1 -32.45 -91.67 11.94
N PHE A 2 -31.50 -90.95 11.34
CA PHE A 2 -30.79 -91.25 10.06
C PHE A 2 -30.02 -89.95 9.69
N ASN A 3 -28.70 -89.87 9.75
CA ASN A 3 -27.63 -90.37 8.87
C ASN A 3 -27.48 -89.59 7.53
N LYS A 4 -26.33 -88.89 7.44
CA LYS A 4 -25.40 -88.64 6.31
C LYS A 4 -25.91 -88.38 4.88
N LYS A 5 -25.22 -87.40 4.28
CA LYS A 5 -24.92 -87.19 2.85
C LYS A 5 -26.04 -86.62 1.97
N ARG A 6 -26.04 -85.29 1.85
CA ARG A 6 -25.98 -84.57 0.55
C ARG A 6 -25.72 -83.09 0.82
N GLY A 7 -24.64 -82.57 0.25
CA GLY A 7 -24.18 -81.20 0.46
C GLY A 7 -22.71 -80.95 0.10
N THR A 8 -21.97 -81.96 -0.36
CA THR A 8 -20.68 -81.81 -1.05
C THR A 8 -20.92 -81.31 -2.47
N MET A 9 -21.21 -80.02 -2.65
CA MET A 9 -20.88 -79.28 -3.89
C MET A 9 -21.09 -77.75 -3.82
N PHE A 10 -20.88 -77.09 -2.66
CA PHE A 10 -20.87 -75.62 -2.62
C PHE A 10 -19.84 -75.02 -1.63
N ILE A 11 -18.80 -75.77 -1.28
CA ILE A 11 -17.70 -75.31 -0.41
C ILE A 11 -16.36 -75.58 -1.12
N ALA A 12 -16.23 -75.03 -2.31
CA ALA A 12 -14.94 -74.88 -3.00
C ALA A 12 -14.87 -73.59 -3.84
N ALA A 13 -16.00 -72.87 -4.04
CA ALA A 13 -16.03 -71.58 -4.72
C ALA A 13 -16.02 -70.37 -3.77
N PHE A 14 -16.13 -70.57 -2.45
CA PHE A 14 -16.17 -69.48 -1.47
C PHE A 14 -14.84 -69.20 -0.73
N ILE A 15 -13.80 -70.02 -0.97
CA ILE A 15 -12.47 -69.82 -0.35
C ILE A 15 -11.45 -69.27 -1.37
N ALA A 16 -11.72 -69.32 -2.68
CA ALA A 16 -10.88 -68.70 -3.70
C ALA A 16 -11.29 -67.26 -4.09
N ALA A 17 -12.33 -66.70 -3.46
CA ALA A 17 -12.77 -65.31 -3.63
C ALA A 17 -12.44 -64.41 -2.40
N MET A 18 -11.65 -64.92 -1.44
CA MET A 18 -11.17 -64.16 -0.27
C MET A 18 -9.66 -63.91 -0.27
N LEU A 19 -8.99 -64.01 -1.44
CA LEU A 19 -7.54 -63.80 -1.57
C LEU A 19 -7.16 -62.93 -2.79
N SER A 20 -8.01 -61.97 -3.11
CA SER A 20 -7.67 -60.87 -4.04
C SER A 20 -8.39 -59.59 -3.65
N ILE A 21 -8.30 -59.21 -2.37
CA ILE A 21 -8.28 -57.78 -2.06
C ILE A 21 -6.94 -57.31 -2.60
N ASN A 22 -6.96 -56.66 -3.76
CA ASN A 22 -5.90 -55.75 -4.13
C ASN A 22 -5.80 -54.75 -2.98
N VAL A 23 -4.90 -55.01 -2.04
CA VAL A 23 -4.38 -53.97 -1.15
C VAL A 23 -3.59 -53.08 -2.09
N LEU A 24 -4.29 -52.13 -2.72
CA LEU A 24 -3.63 -50.93 -3.18
C LEU A 24 -2.83 -50.45 -1.97
N PRO A 25 -1.52 -50.20 -2.10
CA PRO A 25 -0.80 -49.53 -1.04
C PRO A 25 -1.48 -48.17 -0.89
N VAL A 26 -2.42 -48.07 0.05
CA VAL A 26 -2.79 -46.79 0.62
C VAL A 26 -1.52 -46.40 1.37
N ASN A 27 -0.62 -45.73 0.65
CA ASN A 27 0.40 -44.92 1.28
C ASN A 27 -0.39 -43.89 2.07
N ILE A 28 -0.71 -44.22 3.33
CA ILE A 28 -1.13 -43.25 4.33
C ILE A 28 0.13 -42.42 4.56
N PHE A 29 0.36 -41.45 3.66
CA PHE A 29 1.33 -40.40 3.93
C PHE A 29 0.87 -39.76 5.23
N ALA A 30 1.74 -39.75 6.24
CA ALA A 30 1.46 -39.01 7.47
C ALA A 30 1.14 -37.57 7.07
N ALA A 31 -0.08 -37.11 7.37
CA ALA A 31 -0.50 -35.76 7.05
C ALA A 31 0.42 -34.77 7.76
N ASN A 32 0.99 -33.82 7.01
CA ASN A 32 1.80 -32.76 7.58
C ASN A 32 0.90 -31.81 8.38
N ALA A 33 1.47 -31.17 9.41
CA ALA A 33 0.73 -30.25 10.28
C ALA A 33 0.12 -29.03 9.55
N TRP A 34 0.59 -28.72 8.34
CA TRP A 34 0.08 -27.63 7.51
C TRP A 34 -0.97 -28.07 6.46
N ASP A 35 -1.24 -29.37 6.29
CA ASP A 35 -2.15 -29.85 5.23
C ASP A 35 -3.58 -29.32 5.41
N ALA A 36 -4.01 -29.14 6.67
CA ALA A 36 -5.29 -28.52 7.04
C ALA A 36 -5.44 -27.05 6.59
N TYR A 37 -4.32 -26.39 6.25
CA TYR A 37 -4.26 -24.99 5.86
C TYR A 37 -3.81 -24.80 4.40
N SER A 38 -3.78 -25.86 3.60
CA SER A 38 -3.31 -25.85 2.21
C SER A 38 -3.98 -24.78 1.33
N ASN A 39 -5.27 -24.48 1.57
CA ASN A 39 -5.99 -23.41 0.87
C ASN A 39 -5.41 -22.00 1.10
N PHE A 40 -4.64 -21.79 2.17
CA PHE A 40 -3.96 -20.53 2.48
C PHE A 40 -2.46 -20.58 2.16
N ILE A 41 -1.95 -21.72 1.68
CA ILE A 41 -0.52 -21.90 1.37
C ILE A 41 -0.39 -22.24 -0.12
N PRO A 42 -0.68 -21.29 -1.03
CA PRO A 42 -0.61 -21.54 -2.46
C PRO A 42 0.82 -21.80 -2.92
N ASN A 43 0.97 -22.45 -4.08
CA ASN A 43 2.28 -22.68 -4.69
C ASN A 43 2.97 -21.35 -5.04
N GLU A 44 2.22 -20.39 -5.59
CA GLU A 44 2.65 -19.03 -5.85
C GLU A 44 2.03 -18.08 -4.82
N THR A 45 2.84 -17.21 -4.22
CA THR A 45 2.33 -16.22 -3.28
C THR A 45 1.62 -15.11 -4.06
N PRO A 46 0.37 -14.75 -3.69
CA PRO A 46 -0.29 -13.62 -4.30
C PRO A 46 0.50 -12.33 -4.05
N VAL A 47 0.56 -11.48 -5.07
CA VAL A 47 1.04 -10.11 -4.88
C VAL A 47 -0.05 -9.34 -4.15
N VAL A 48 0.33 -8.50 -3.21
CA VAL A 48 -0.57 -7.62 -2.47
C VAL A 48 -0.06 -6.19 -2.52
N LYS A 49 -0.95 -5.24 -2.81
CA LYS A 49 -0.61 -3.81 -2.87
C LYS A 49 -0.44 -3.22 -1.48
N ARG A 50 -1.29 -3.64 -0.54
CA ARG A 50 -1.35 -3.09 0.81
C ARG A 50 -1.04 -4.16 1.84
N GLN A 51 0.07 -3.99 2.54
CA GLN A 51 0.51 -4.90 3.59
C GLN A 51 1.51 -4.16 4.49
N LEU A 52 1.29 -4.22 5.81
CA LEU A 52 2.29 -3.74 6.76
C LEU A 52 3.45 -4.73 6.80
N ARG A 53 4.66 -4.24 6.58
CA ARG A 53 5.88 -5.04 6.59
C ARG A 53 6.86 -4.33 7.49
N GLY A 54 7.10 -4.87 8.68
CA GLY A 54 7.96 -4.21 9.65
C GLY A 54 8.89 -5.13 10.42
N THR A 55 9.67 -4.50 11.29
CA THR A 55 10.59 -5.17 12.20
C THR A 55 10.66 -4.42 13.53
N TRP A 56 10.83 -5.16 14.62
CA TRP A 56 11.18 -4.57 15.90
C TRP A 56 12.67 -4.19 15.94
N ILE A 57 12.95 -3.00 16.47
CA ILE A 57 14.29 -2.52 16.82
C ILE A 57 14.33 -2.40 18.34
N SER A 58 14.88 -3.42 18.99
CA SER A 58 14.99 -3.50 20.44
C SER A 58 16.24 -2.79 20.95
N THR A 59 16.04 -1.95 21.96
CA THR A 59 17.10 -1.16 22.59
C THR A 59 17.54 -1.70 23.94
N VAL A 60 16.68 -2.46 24.62
CA VAL A 60 17.02 -3.16 25.87
C VAL A 60 18.24 -4.06 25.65
N LEU A 61 19.17 -4.06 26.60
CA LEU A 61 20.43 -4.81 26.54
C LEU A 61 21.27 -4.55 25.27
N ASN A 62 21.03 -3.44 24.54
CA ASN A 62 21.67 -3.15 23.25
C ASN A 62 21.46 -4.28 22.22
N LEU A 63 20.27 -4.87 22.20
CA LEU A 63 19.96 -6.02 21.36
C LEU A 63 20.08 -5.69 19.86
N ASP A 64 19.42 -4.62 19.38
CA ASP A 64 19.50 -4.14 18.00
C ASP A 64 20.23 -2.80 17.90
N TRP A 65 19.85 -1.82 18.72
CA TRP A 65 20.39 -0.46 18.61
C TRP A 65 20.38 0.31 19.95
N PRO A 66 21.37 1.17 20.21
CA PRO A 66 22.69 1.17 19.57
C PRO A 66 23.44 -0.12 19.93
N SER A 67 24.47 -0.47 19.17
CA SER A 67 25.28 -1.65 19.47
C SER A 67 25.91 -1.55 20.86
N ALA A 68 26.23 -2.70 21.47
CA ALA A 68 26.85 -2.73 22.80
C ALA A 68 28.23 -2.07 22.85
N ASP A 69 28.86 -1.81 21.70
CA ASP A 69 30.13 -1.10 21.60
C ASP A 69 29.97 0.41 21.68
N VAL A 70 28.85 0.97 21.23
CA VAL A 70 28.58 2.42 21.29
C VAL A 70 28.70 2.94 22.71
N LYS A 71 28.08 2.28 23.69
CA LYS A 71 28.15 2.71 25.10
C LYS A 71 29.55 2.59 25.73
N LYS A 72 30.51 1.93 25.08
CA LYS A 72 31.90 1.83 25.54
C LYS A 72 32.77 3.00 25.04
N ILE A 73 32.27 3.80 24.10
CA ILE A 73 32.99 4.94 23.52
C ILE A 73 32.94 6.10 24.52
N ALA A 74 34.11 6.57 24.93
CA ALA A 74 34.25 7.63 25.92
C ALA A 74 34.03 9.03 25.32
N ASN A 75 34.45 9.25 24.07
CA ASN A 75 34.24 10.51 23.36
C ASN A 75 32.76 10.64 22.93
N ASP A 76 32.07 11.68 23.39
CA ASP A 76 30.64 11.85 23.12
C ASP A 76 30.35 12.09 21.63
N GLU A 77 31.19 12.85 20.91
CA GLU A 77 31.01 13.10 19.47
C GLU A 77 31.11 11.80 18.65
N GLU A 78 32.13 10.98 18.91
CA GLU A 78 32.33 9.68 18.26
C GLU A 78 31.17 8.72 18.58
N ARG A 79 30.72 8.69 19.84
CA ARG A 79 29.58 7.86 20.26
C ARG A 79 28.30 8.26 19.52
N ILE A 80 28.01 9.56 19.46
CA ILE A 80 26.82 10.10 18.79
C ILE A 80 26.89 9.80 17.30
N GLN A 81 28.03 10.04 16.66
CA GLN A 81 28.23 9.77 15.24
C GLN A 81 28.00 8.28 14.92
N LYS A 82 28.64 7.38 15.67
CA LYS A 82 28.45 5.93 15.47
C LYS A 82 27.00 5.50 15.73
N SER A 83 26.34 6.07 16.74
CA SER A 83 24.91 5.78 17.01
C SER A 83 24.04 6.15 15.81
N LYS A 84 24.27 7.32 15.22
CA LYS A 84 23.52 7.82 14.05
C LYS A 84 23.78 6.96 12.81
N GLU A 85 25.04 6.63 12.53
CA GLU A 85 25.42 5.77 11.41
C GLU A 85 24.82 4.37 11.52
N GLU A 86 24.86 3.76 12.70
CA GLU A 86 24.23 2.47 12.94
C GLU A 86 22.71 2.53 12.70
N LEU A 87 22.02 3.58 13.16
CA LEU A 87 20.57 3.70 12.95
C LEU A 87 20.22 3.92 11.48
N ILE A 88 21.00 4.74 10.76
CA ILE A 88 20.84 4.94 9.32
C ILE A 88 20.98 3.60 8.58
N ALA A 89 22.01 2.81 8.89
CA ALA A 89 22.23 1.51 8.27
C ALA A 89 21.10 0.51 8.57
N ILE A 90 20.51 0.58 9.77
CA ILE A 90 19.32 -0.20 10.13
C ILE A 90 18.15 0.17 9.22
N LEU A 91 17.84 1.46 9.08
CA LEU A 91 16.71 1.94 8.28
C LEU A 91 16.91 1.67 6.79
N ASP A 92 18.13 1.82 6.27
CA ASP A 92 18.47 1.47 4.89
C ASP A 92 18.22 -0.02 4.62
N LYS A 93 18.59 -0.90 5.55
CA LYS A 93 18.32 -2.34 5.43
C LYS A 93 16.83 -2.65 5.47
N VAL A 94 16.03 -1.92 6.26
CA VAL A 94 14.57 -2.07 6.26
C VAL A 94 13.98 -1.72 4.89
N VAL A 95 14.40 -0.62 4.27
CA VAL A 95 13.99 -0.26 2.89
C VAL A 95 14.44 -1.30 1.86
N GLU A 96 15.68 -1.81 1.98
CA GLU A 96 16.23 -2.85 1.11
C GLU A 96 15.40 -4.15 1.14
N MET A 97 14.74 -4.42 2.27
CA MET A 97 13.86 -5.57 2.46
C MET A 97 12.41 -5.32 2.03
N ASN A 98 12.12 -4.19 1.36
CA ASN A 98 10.77 -3.74 0.98
C ASN A 98 9.80 -3.69 2.17
N MET A 99 10.31 -3.31 3.35
CA MET A 99 9.52 -3.02 4.54
C MET A 99 9.10 -1.54 4.56
N ASN A 100 8.02 -1.23 5.27
CA ASN A 100 7.41 0.11 5.33
C ASN A 100 7.17 0.64 6.75
N ALA A 101 7.56 -0.11 7.80
CA ALA A 101 7.41 0.32 9.18
C ALA A 101 8.52 -0.22 10.09
N VAL A 102 8.88 0.55 11.13
CA VAL A 102 9.76 0.12 12.23
C VAL A 102 9.09 0.33 13.58
N PHE A 103 9.29 -0.64 14.48
CA PHE A 103 8.80 -0.60 15.86
C PHE A 103 9.99 -0.37 16.78
N PHE A 104 10.23 0.89 17.14
CA PHE A 104 11.47 1.36 17.75
C PHE A 104 11.32 1.50 19.26
N GLN A 105 12.09 0.72 20.04
CA GLN A 105 11.96 0.70 21.50
C GLN A 105 12.48 1.99 22.16
N VAL A 106 11.58 2.92 22.45
CA VAL A 106 11.92 4.22 23.03
C VAL A 106 12.01 4.21 24.56
N SER A 107 11.47 3.18 25.20
CA SER A 107 11.41 3.03 26.66
C SER A 107 11.51 1.56 27.04
N PRO A 108 12.73 1.01 27.20
CA PRO A 108 12.92 -0.38 27.62
C PRO A 108 12.70 -0.66 29.12
N GLU A 109 13.03 0.26 30.04
CA GLU A 109 13.02 0.02 31.49
C GLU A 109 12.77 1.30 32.34
N ALA A 110 11.60 1.92 32.21
CA ALA A 110 11.24 3.16 32.91
C ALA A 110 12.17 4.35 32.61
N ASP A 111 12.73 4.35 31.41
CA ASP A 111 13.70 5.30 30.90
C ASP A 111 13.28 5.83 29.52
N ALA A 112 14.16 6.63 28.90
CA ALA A 112 13.89 7.25 27.60
C ALA A 112 15.08 7.22 26.65
N PHE A 113 14.77 6.94 25.39
CA PHE A 113 15.54 7.22 24.19
C PHE A 113 15.08 8.52 23.52
N TYR A 114 14.56 9.45 24.32
CA TYR A 114 14.02 10.74 23.90
C TYR A 114 14.20 11.72 25.06
N LYS A 115 14.17 13.02 24.76
CA LYS A 115 14.28 14.03 25.80
C LYS A 115 13.01 14.04 26.66
N SER A 116 13.14 13.63 27.91
CA SER A 116 12.00 13.51 28.83
C SER A 116 12.11 14.42 30.06
N ASN A 117 10.98 15.02 30.44
CA ASN A 117 10.80 15.66 31.73
C ASN A 117 10.31 14.70 32.82
N ILE A 118 9.86 13.51 32.45
CA ILE A 118 9.21 12.53 33.33
C ILE A 118 10.16 11.41 33.76
N VAL A 119 11.02 10.93 32.86
CA VAL A 119 11.91 9.79 33.12
C VAL A 119 13.38 10.11 32.79
N PRO A 120 14.33 9.35 33.38
CA PRO A 120 15.75 9.49 33.09
C PRO A 120 16.11 8.95 31.70
N TRP A 121 17.24 9.42 31.18
CA TRP A 121 17.87 8.86 29.98
C TRP A 121 18.23 7.38 30.16
N SER A 122 18.05 6.61 29.09
CA SER A 122 18.37 5.19 29.10
C SER A 122 19.86 4.91 29.25
N ARG A 123 20.19 3.94 30.11
CA ARG A 123 21.57 3.45 30.28
C ARG A 123 22.13 2.80 29.02
N TYR A 124 21.27 2.35 28.10
CA TYR A 124 21.70 1.66 26.88
C TYR A 124 22.33 2.62 25.85
N LEU A 125 22.17 3.94 26.02
CA LEU A 125 22.81 4.96 25.19
C LEU A 125 24.27 5.23 25.61
N THR A 126 24.53 5.31 26.92
CA THR A 126 25.80 5.85 27.45
C THR A 126 26.53 4.92 28.41
N GLY A 127 25.90 3.82 28.81
CA GLY A 127 26.37 2.93 29.88
C GLY A 127 25.93 3.36 31.28
N THR A 128 25.42 4.59 31.44
CA THR A 128 25.04 5.16 32.74
C THR A 128 23.57 5.60 32.72
N PHE A 129 22.78 5.06 33.64
CA PHE A 129 21.37 5.42 33.80
C PHE A 129 21.21 6.90 34.16
N GLY A 130 20.37 7.63 33.42
CA GLY A 130 20.14 9.06 33.60
C GLY A 130 21.19 10.00 32.98
N LYS A 131 22.29 9.48 32.40
CA LYS A 131 23.28 10.33 31.72
C LYS A 131 22.76 10.77 30.35
N ASP A 132 22.76 12.08 30.12
CA ASP A 132 22.41 12.68 28.83
C ASP A 132 23.34 12.17 27.71
N PRO A 133 22.80 11.64 26.60
CA PRO A 133 23.59 11.12 25.49
C PRO A 133 24.19 12.21 24.58
N GLY A 134 23.80 13.49 24.74
CA GLY A 134 24.27 14.63 23.94
C GLY A 134 23.49 14.88 22.65
N PHE A 135 22.43 14.12 22.38
CA PHE A 135 21.50 14.30 21.26
C PHE A 135 20.13 13.73 21.59
N ASP A 136 19.09 14.03 20.81
CA ASP A 136 17.76 13.41 20.94
C ASP A 136 17.64 12.21 19.96
N PRO A 137 17.68 10.96 20.45
CA PRO A 137 17.66 9.78 19.60
C PRO A 137 16.34 9.57 18.86
N LEU A 138 15.20 9.84 19.50
CA LEU A 138 13.89 9.63 18.89
C LEU A 138 13.61 10.67 17.81
N ALA A 139 13.98 11.94 18.03
CA ALA A 139 13.85 12.96 17.00
C ALA A 139 14.64 12.57 15.73
N PHE A 140 15.89 12.14 15.91
CA PHE A 140 16.73 11.66 14.81
C PHE A 140 16.16 10.41 14.13
N ALA A 141 15.65 9.44 14.90
CA ALA A 141 15.05 8.23 14.37
C ALA A 141 13.83 8.51 13.49
N ILE A 142 12.95 9.43 13.91
CA ILE A 142 11.75 9.83 13.16
C ILE A 142 12.15 10.52 11.86
N GLU A 143 13.06 11.50 11.93
CA GLU A 143 13.54 12.22 10.76
C GLU A 143 14.12 11.26 9.71
N GLU A 144 15.01 10.35 10.11
CA GLU A 144 15.65 9.41 9.19
C GLU A 144 14.71 8.31 8.68
N ALA A 145 13.73 7.90 9.48
CA ALA A 145 12.69 6.97 9.03
C ALA A 145 11.77 7.62 7.99
N HIS A 146 11.31 8.85 8.25
CA HIS A 146 10.43 9.59 7.34
C HIS A 146 11.12 9.98 6.03
N LYS A 147 12.41 10.33 6.03
CA LYS A 147 13.21 10.51 4.80
C LYS A 147 13.16 9.29 3.87
N ARG A 148 13.01 8.10 4.46
CA ARG A 148 12.89 6.80 3.77
C ARG A 148 11.45 6.36 3.55
N ASN A 149 10.49 7.21 3.91
CA ASN A 149 9.07 6.92 3.91
C ASN A 149 8.68 5.66 4.72
N LEU A 150 9.36 5.43 5.85
CA LEU A 150 9.02 4.40 6.82
C LEU A 150 8.12 5.00 7.91
N GLU A 151 7.10 4.26 8.33
CA GLU A 151 6.42 4.58 9.59
C GLU A 151 7.33 4.29 10.78
N LEU A 152 7.34 5.16 11.78
CA LEU A 152 7.97 4.90 13.08
C LEU A 152 6.92 4.77 14.18
N HIS A 153 6.84 3.56 14.74
CA HIS A 153 6.00 3.24 15.89
C HIS A 153 6.86 3.23 17.15
N ALA A 154 6.61 4.18 18.06
CA ALA A 154 7.33 4.29 19.32
C ALA A 154 6.91 3.17 20.28
N TRP A 155 7.85 2.26 20.57
CA TRP A 155 7.62 1.09 21.42
C TRP A 155 8.03 1.34 22.87
N PHE A 156 7.09 1.13 23.78
CA PHE A 156 7.29 1.22 25.22
C PHE A 156 7.08 -0.14 25.89
N ASN A 157 7.96 -0.47 26.84
CA ASN A 157 7.59 -1.34 27.94
C ASN A 157 6.85 -0.51 29.00
N PRO A 158 5.61 -0.85 29.37
CA PRO A 158 4.80 0.01 30.24
C PRO A 158 5.24 -0.04 31.71
N TYR A 159 5.69 -1.19 32.20
CA TYR A 159 5.81 -1.43 33.65
C TYR A 159 7.23 -1.69 34.15
N ARG A 160 8.15 -2.16 33.29
CA ARG A 160 9.51 -2.51 33.70
C ARG A 160 10.28 -1.29 34.19
N VAL A 161 10.97 -1.43 35.32
CA VAL A 161 11.88 -0.43 35.90
C VAL A 161 13.33 -0.91 35.88
N SER A 162 13.56 -2.22 35.93
CA SER A 162 14.91 -2.79 35.81
C SER A 162 14.92 -4.18 35.20
N MET A 163 16.09 -4.59 34.70
CA MET A 163 16.33 -5.95 34.21
C MET A 163 16.87 -6.91 35.29
N ASP A 164 17.35 -6.39 36.42
CA ASP A 164 17.70 -7.17 37.61
C ASP A 164 17.49 -6.34 38.91
N MET A 165 17.60 -6.98 40.08
CA MET A 165 17.50 -6.35 41.40
C MET A 165 18.84 -6.31 42.16
N LYS A 166 19.97 -6.34 41.46
CA LYS A 166 21.31 -6.27 42.09
C LYS A 166 21.51 -4.93 42.80
N ASP A 167 22.40 -4.90 43.78
CA ASP A 167 22.67 -3.67 44.55
C ASP A 167 23.26 -2.55 43.68
N SER A 168 24.05 -2.89 42.66
CA SER A 168 24.51 -1.93 41.64
C SER A 168 23.35 -1.31 40.86
N THR A 169 22.33 -2.10 40.54
CA THR A 169 21.12 -1.62 39.84
C THR A 169 20.30 -0.71 40.76
N LYS A 170 20.05 -1.12 42.00
CA LYS A 170 19.38 -0.26 43.01
C LYS A 170 20.09 1.07 43.19
N ALA A 171 21.42 1.05 43.32
CA ALA A 171 22.22 2.26 43.43
C ALA A 171 22.09 3.15 42.18
N SER A 172 22.13 2.56 40.98
CA SER A 172 21.96 3.31 39.71
C SER A 172 20.58 3.96 39.56
N LEU A 173 19.54 3.35 40.12
CA LEU A 173 18.17 3.86 40.07
C LEU A 173 17.92 5.00 41.07
N ASN A 174 18.82 5.27 42.02
CA ASN A 174 18.65 6.29 43.05
C ASN A 174 19.03 7.70 42.57
N ILE A 175 18.42 8.14 41.47
CA ILE A 175 18.60 9.46 40.85
C ILE A 175 17.24 10.17 40.69
N ASN A 176 17.25 11.49 40.48
CA ASN A 176 16.01 12.24 40.21
C ASN A 176 15.36 11.76 38.90
N LYS A 177 14.03 11.91 38.77
CA LYS A 177 13.14 11.37 37.73
C LYS A 177 13.02 9.84 37.68
N SER A 178 13.84 9.10 38.42
CA SER A 178 13.68 7.66 38.53
C SER A 178 12.44 7.34 39.34
N VAL A 179 11.46 6.67 38.74
CA VAL A 179 10.24 6.21 39.43
C VAL A 179 10.57 5.35 40.64
N TYR A 180 11.70 4.62 40.60
CA TYR A 180 12.19 3.83 41.72
C TYR A 180 12.48 4.68 42.97
N LYS A 181 13.00 5.89 42.77
CA LYS A 181 13.36 6.83 43.85
C LYS A 181 12.18 7.71 44.26
N GLU A 182 11.44 8.23 43.28
CA GLU A 182 10.41 9.25 43.52
C GLU A 182 9.10 8.65 44.00
N HIS A 183 8.79 7.41 43.59
CA HIS A 183 7.57 6.71 43.94
C HIS A 183 7.85 5.27 44.39
N PRO A 184 8.63 5.06 45.47
CA PRO A 184 8.94 3.72 45.96
C PRO A 184 7.69 2.90 46.33
N GLU A 185 6.59 3.57 46.66
CA GLU A 185 5.29 2.96 46.95
C GLU A 185 4.60 2.34 45.71
N TRP A 186 5.03 2.73 44.49
CA TRP A 186 4.55 2.12 43.25
C TRP A 186 5.37 0.91 42.81
N ILE A 187 6.54 0.70 43.41
CA ILE A 187 7.50 -0.31 42.96
C ILE A 187 7.21 -1.65 43.62
N LYS A 188 7.16 -2.67 42.77
CA LYS A 188 7.06 -4.07 43.17
C LYS A 188 8.19 -4.87 42.54
N SER A 189 8.28 -6.12 42.97
CA SER A 189 9.22 -7.08 42.42
C SER A 189 8.47 -8.19 41.73
N ALA A 190 8.89 -8.49 40.51
CA ALA A 190 8.50 -9.68 39.77
C ALA A 190 9.76 -10.20 39.09
N MET A 191 10.03 -11.51 39.18
CA MET A 191 11.07 -12.15 38.35
C MET A 191 12.48 -11.55 38.49
N ASP A 192 12.87 -11.24 39.73
CA ASP A 192 14.15 -10.57 40.06
C ASP A 192 14.31 -9.20 39.36
N ARG A 193 13.19 -8.51 39.09
CA ARG A 193 13.15 -7.18 38.49
C ARG A 193 12.26 -6.24 39.28
N PHE A 194 12.55 -4.94 39.18
CA PHE A 194 11.62 -3.91 39.63
C PHE A 194 10.63 -3.58 38.54
N VAL A 195 9.36 -3.47 38.93
CA VAL A 195 8.24 -3.11 38.06
C VAL A 195 7.30 -2.14 38.76
N VAL A 196 6.62 -1.31 37.98
CA VAL A 196 5.54 -0.44 38.45
C VAL A 196 4.26 -1.27 38.62
N ASP A 197 3.56 -1.09 39.75
CA ASP A 197 2.29 -1.76 40.04
C ASP A 197 1.12 -1.13 39.26
N PRO A 198 0.54 -1.82 38.26
CA PRO A 198 -0.56 -1.27 37.48
C PRO A 198 -1.87 -1.19 38.28
N GLY A 199 -1.95 -1.82 39.46
CA GLY A 199 -3.11 -1.73 40.34
C GLY A 199 -3.29 -0.36 40.99
N ILE A 200 -2.24 0.45 41.01
CA ILE A 200 -2.24 1.80 41.57
C ILE A 200 -2.67 2.81 40.49
N PRO A 201 -3.79 3.53 40.66
CA PRO A 201 -4.29 4.49 39.65
C PRO A 201 -3.27 5.57 39.27
N GLU A 202 -2.53 6.11 40.23
CA GLU A 202 -1.53 7.14 40.01
C GLU A 202 -0.35 6.62 39.18
N ALA A 203 0.06 5.37 39.43
CA ALA A 203 1.11 4.69 38.68
C ALA A 203 0.68 4.44 37.22
N ARG A 204 -0.58 4.05 36.97
CA ARG A 204 -1.11 3.94 35.60
C ARG A 204 -1.12 5.28 34.88
N LYS A 205 -1.55 6.36 35.55
CA LYS A 205 -1.52 7.72 34.98
C LYS A 205 -0.10 8.16 34.62
N TRP A 206 0.89 7.78 35.42
CA TRP A 206 2.30 8.02 35.10
C TRP A 206 2.77 7.24 33.87
N VAL A 207 2.33 6.00 33.66
CA VAL A 207 2.61 5.26 32.41
C VAL A 207 2.01 6.00 31.21
N ILE A 208 0.75 6.45 31.32
CA ILE A 208 0.07 7.21 30.26
C ILE A 208 0.81 8.52 29.96
N SER A 209 1.23 9.27 30.99
CA SER A 209 1.90 10.56 30.78
C SER A 209 3.23 10.44 30.05
N ARG A 210 3.99 9.36 30.26
CA ARG A 210 5.23 9.07 29.52
C ARG A 210 4.98 8.83 28.04
N VAL A 211 3.96 8.05 27.71
CA VAL A 211 3.58 7.81 26.33
C VAL A 211 3.07 9.11 25.69
N MET A 212 2.23 9.85 26.41
CA MET A 212 1.68 11.12 25.92
C MET A 212 2.74 12.22 25.78
N GLU A 213 3.83 12.21 26.56
CA GLU A 213 4.98 13.11 26.32
C GLU A 213 5.56 12.89 24.92
N VAL A 214 5.69 11.62 24.49
CA VAL A 214 6.14 11.30 23.14
C VAL A 214 5.11 11.71 22.09
N VAL A 215 3.83 11.37 22.30
CA VAL A 215 2.76 11.71 21.36
C VAL A 215 2.65 13.22 21.18
N ASN A 216 2.80 14.02 22.24
CA ASN A 216 2.74 15.48 22.17
C ASN A 216 3.93 16.09 21.44
N ASN A 217 5.15 15.60 21.74
CA ASN A 217 6.37 16.30 21.35
C ASN A 217 7.02 15.78 20.06
N TYR A 218 6.65 14.58 19.60
CA TYR A 218 7.30 13.92 18.47
C TYR A 218 6.31 13.56 17.36
N ASP A 219 6.82 13.50 16.13
CA ASP A 219 6.04 13.18 14.93
C ASP A 219 5.94 11.68 14.66
N VAL A 220 5.58 10.89 15.68
CA VAL A 220 5.42 9.44 15.56
C VAL A 220 4.18 9.06 14.73
N ASP A 221 4.25 7.93 14.03
CA ASP A 221 3.11 7.39 13.27
C ASP A 221 2.27 6.42 14.10
N GLY A 222 2.89 5.83 15.13
CA GLY A 222 2.18 4.99 16.08
C GLY A 222 2.86 4.87 17.44
N VAL A 223 2.10 4.32 18.38
CA VAL A 223 2.52 3.86 19.70
C VAL A 223 2.36 2.35 19.74
N HIS A 224 3.35 1.67 20.33
CA HIS A 224 3.39 0.21 20.41
C HIS A 224 3.71 -0.25 21.84
N PHE A 225 2.91 -1.15 22.39
CA PHE A 225 3.30 -1.95 23.56
C PHE A 225 3.62 -3.38 23.13
N ASP A 226 4.59 -4.02 23.80
CA ASP A 226 4.89 -5.44 23.63
C ASP A 226 4.07 -6.31 24.62
N ASP A 227 4.62 -7.45 25.05
CA ASP A 227 3.92 -8.50 25.78
C ASP A 227 4.08 -8.46 27.31
N TYR A 228 4.84 -7.50 27.84
CA TYR A 228 5.11 -7.43 29.28
C TYR A 228 4.01 -6.66 30.03
N PHE A 229 3.14 -7.42 30.68
CA PHE A 229 2.12 -6.89 31.61
C PHE A 229 2.42 -7.32 33.05
N TYR A 230 1.51 -8.03 33.72
CA TYR A 230 1.72 -8.51 35.10
C TYR A 230 2.70 -9.69 35.20
N TYR A 231 3.22 -10.17 34.07
CA TYR A 231 3.90 -11.45 33.97
C TYR A 231 5.24 -11.34 33.29
N GLU A 232 6.27 -11.75 34.01
CA GLU A 232 7.61 -11.86 33.44
C GLU A 232 8.20 -13.29 33.61
N LYS A 233 7.32 -14.31 33.55
CA LYS A 233 7.58 -15.76 33.39
C LYS A 233 8.55 -16.48 34.36
N THR A 234 7.95 -17.14 35.36
CA THR A 234 8.28 -18.49 35.94
C THR A 234 8.85 -18.64 37.38
N VAL A 235 9.13 -17.59 38.15
CA VAL A 235 9.26 -17.62 39.63
C VAL A 235 8.98 -16.21 40.22
N GLY A 236 7.95 -16.07 41.06
CA GLY A 236 7.64 -14.82 41.75
C GLY A 236 6.60 -13.97 41.02
N GLU A 237 5.32 -14.22 41.32
CA GLU A 237 4.24 -13.32 40.93
C GLU A 237 4.45 -11.92 41.49
N LEU A 238 3.86 -10.91 40.82
CA LEU A 238 3.77 -9.57 41.38
C LEU A 238 3.10 -9.63 42.75
N LYS A 239 3.79 -9.16 43.79
CA LYS A 239 3.28 -9.12 45.17
C LYS A 239 2.43 -7.86 45.40
N ASP A 240 1.23 -7.85 44.84
CA ASP A 240 0.29 -6.73 44.79
C ASP A 240 -0.97 -6.95 45.65
N GLU A 241 -0.95 -7.87 46.61
CA GLU A 241 -2.12 -8.19 47.44
C GLU A 241 -2.56 -7.00 48.30
N ASP A 242 -1.62 -6.18 48.78
CA ASP A 242 -1.92 -4.91 49.46
C ASP A 242 -2.61 -3.92 48.53
N THR A 243 -2.16 -3.83 47.28
CA THR A 243 -2.75 -2.98 46.24
C THR A 243 -4.17 -3.45 45.93
N TYR A 244 -4.37 -4.77 45.78
CA TYR A 244 -5.70 -5.35 45.62
C TYR A 244 -6.62 -5.00 46.79
N ARG A 245 -6.20 -5.20 48.05
CA ARG A 245 -7.02 -4.85 49.22
C ARG A 245 -7.37 -3.36 49.26
N LYS A 246 -6.43 -2.50 48.89
CA LYS A 246 -6.61 -1.05 48.94
C LYS A 246 -7.53 -0.52 47.84
N TYR A 247 -7.40 -1.00 46.60
CA TYR A 247 -8.04 -0.39 45.43
C TYR A 247 -9.19 -1.20 44.83
N ASN A 248 -9.39 -2.48 45.20
CA ASN A 248 -10.47 -3.30 44.65
C ASN A 248 -11.87 -2.81 45.05
N ASN A 249 -12.03 -2.20 46.25
CA ASN A 249 -13.32 -1.69 46.76
C ASN A 249 -14.50 -2.70 46.67
N GLY A 250 -14.22 -4.00 46.69
CA GLY A 250 -15.22 -5.06 46.56
C GLY A 250 -15.73 -5.32 45.13
N GLN A 251 -15.15 -4.70 44.10
CA GLN A 251 -15.57 -4.83 42.71
C GLN A 251 -15.28 -6.21 42.12
N PHE A 252 -14.12 -6.80 42.45
CA PHE A 252 -13.69 -8.10 41.96
C PHE A 252 -13.60 -9.10 43.11
N THR A 253 -13.97 -10.36 42.84
CA THR A 253 -13.93 -11.46 43.80
C THR A 253 -12.58 -12.18 43.81
N ASN A 254 -11.77 -11.99 42.75
CA ASN A 254 -10.42 -12.54 42.65
C ASN A 254 -9.44 -11.50 42.10
N ILE A 255 -8.18 -11.60 42.53
CA ILE A 255 -7.13 -10.67 42.15
C ILE A 255 -6.81 -10.72 40.64
N GLY A 256 -7.04 -11.86 39.98
CA GLY A 256 -6.80 -12.00 38.56
C GLY A 256 -7.68 -11.09 37.70
N ASP A 257 -8.98 -10.98 38.04
CA ASP A 257 -9.90 -10.06 37.37
C ASP A 257 -9.56 -8.60 37.64
N PHE A 258 -9.14 -8.28 38.87
CA PHE A 258 -8.62 -6.95 39.21
C PHE A 258 -7.41 -6.59 38.35
N ARG A 259 -6.41 -7.48 38.25
CA ARG A 259 -5.21 -7.29 37.42
C ARG A 259 -5.56 -7.09 35.94
N ARG A 260 -6.46 -7.92 35.39
CA ARG A 260 -6.98 -7.79 34.02
C ARG A 260 -7.66 -6.44 33.80
N ASN A 261 -8.51 -6.02 34.73
CA ASN A 261 -9.19 -4.72 34.64
C ASN A 261 -8.23 -3.55 34.68
N ASN A 262 -7.19 -3.59 35.53
CA ASN A 262 -6.21 -2.50 35.59
C ASN A 262 -5.42 -2.34 34.29
N THR A 263 -5.09 -3.46 33.63
CA THR A 263 -4.47 -3.39 32.30
C THR A 263 -5.46 -2.91 31.24
N TYR A 264 -6.72 -3.36 31.29
CA TYR A 264 -7.77 -2.84 30.42
C TYR A 264 -7.93 -1.31 30.55
N LEU A 265 -7.94 -0.78 31.78
CA LEU A 265 -8.01 0.66 32.04
C LEU A 265 -6.81 1.39 31.44
N LEU A 266 -5.58 0.89 31.60
CA LEU A 266 -4.40 1.48 30.97
C LEU A 266 -4.57 1.58 29.45
N ILE A 267 -4.91 0.47 28.78
CA ILE A 267 -5.05 0.41 27.33
C ILE A 267 -6.18 1.33 26.86
N SER A 268 -7.34 1.30 27.52
CA SER A 268 -8.49 2.11 27.16
C SER A 268 -8.24 3.60 27.34
N GLU A 269 -7.71 4.02 28.49
CA GLU A 269 -7.43 5.43 28.79
C GLU A 269 -6.35 5.99 27.85
N LEU A 270 -5.26 5.25 27.63
CA LEU A 270 -4.21 5.66 26.71
C LEU A 270 -4.73 5.81 25.27
N SER A 271 -5.52 4.85 24.80
CA SER A 271 -6.15 4.90 23.46
C SER A 271 -7.00 6.15 23.28
N GLN A 272 -7.80 6.50 24.29
CA GLN A 272 -8.64 7.69 24.28
C GLN A 272 -7.81 8.98 24.22
N GLU A 273 -6.76 9.08 25.04
CA GLU A 273 -5.87 10.26 25.05
C GLU A 273 -5.08 10.43 23.75
N ILE A 274 -4.59 9.34 23.15
CA ILE A 274 -3.93 9.37 21.83
C ILE A 274 -4.92 9.86 20.77
N LYS A 275 -6.09 9.23 20.67
CA LYS A 275 -7.12 9.57 19.67
C LYS A 275 -7.56 11.03 19.79
N LYS A 276 -7.68 11.55 21.01
CA LYS A 276 -8.03 12.95 21.28
C LYS A 276 -6.93 13.93 20.86
N THR A 277 -5.67 13.54 21.01
CA THR A 277 -4.51 14.44 20.83
C THR A 277 -4.02 14.46 19.38
N LYS A 278 -3.82 13.28 18.79
CA LYS A 278 -3.38 13.09 17.40
C LYS A 278 -4.15 11.92 16.79
N PRO A 279 -5.35 12.15 16.21
CA PRO A 279 -6.24 11.09 15.72
C PRO A 279 -5.60 10.12 14.72
N TRP A 280 -4.60 10.58 13.96
CA TRP A 280 -3.86 9.77 12.99
C TRP A 280 -2.85 8.80 13.63
N VAL A 281 -2.39 9.06 14.86
CA VAL A 281 -1.43 8.19 15.55
C VAL A 281 -2.11 6.86 15.88
N LYS A 282 -1.50 5.76 15.44
CA LYS A 282 -2.01 4.40 15.64
C LYS A 282 -1.58 3.89 17.00
N PHE A 283 -2.48 3.28 17.77
CA PHE A 283 -2.11 2.58 19.00
C PHE A 283 -2.29 1.07 18.84
N GLY A 284 -1.24 0.29 19.08
CA GLY A 284 -1.36 -1.16 19.06
C GLY A 284 -0.45 -1.89 20.03
N VAL A 285 -0.72 -3.19 20.13
CA VAL A 285 -0.11 -4.05 21.15
C VAL A 285 0.33 -5.38 20.53
N SER A 286 1.52 -5.85 20.89
CA SER A 286 2.08 -7.15 20.49
C SER A 286 2.10 -8.12 21.67
N PRO A 287 0.99 -8.81 21.97
CA PRO A 287 0.93 -9.76 23.07
C PRO A 287 1.55 -11.11 22.71
N ALA A 288 1.74 -12.00 23.68
CA ALA A 288 2.13 -13.38 23.40
C ALA A 288 1.11 -14.05 22.45
N GLY A 289 1.54 -15.01 21.63
CA GLY A 289 0.69 -15.61 20.60
C GLY A 289 -0.56 -16.33 21.10
N VAL A 290 -0.63 -16.73 22.38
CA VAL A 290 -1.77 -17.48 22.96
C VAL A 290 -2.51 -16.60 23.97
N TRP A 291 -3.73 -16.16 23.62
CA TRP A 291 -4.60 -15.44 24.56
C TRP A 291 -5.00 -16.33 25.75
N GLY A 292 -5.53 -17.52 25.48
CA GLY A 292 -6.00 -18.48 26.47
C GLY A 292 -6.28 -19.83 25.82
N ASN A 293 -6.08 -20.94 26.54
CA ASN A 293 -6.35 -22.26 26.00
C ASN A 293 -7.80 -22.68 26.24
N LYS A 294 -8.44 -23.28 25.23
CA LYS A 294 -9.77 -23.86 25.38
C LYS A 294 -9.83 -24.97 26.44
N LYS A 295 -8.77 -25.78 26.54
CA LYS A 295 -8.66 -26.86 27.53
C LYS A 295 -8.66 -26.38 28.99
N ASP A 296 -8.35 -25.11 29.23
CA ASP A 296 -8.31 -24.52 30.58
C ASP A 296 -9.67 -23.90 30.97
N GLY A 297 -10.75 -24.24 30.25
CA GLY A 297 -12.12 -23.76 30.53
C GLY A 297 -12.46 -22.42 29.89
N LEU A 298 -11.54 -21.80 29.15
CA LEU A 298 -11.81 -20.57 28.39
C LEU A 298 -12.52 -20.93 27.07
N ALA A 299 -13.85 -20.86 27.05
CA ALA A 299 -14.66 -21.30 25.91
C ALA A 299 -14.25 -20.67 24.55
N ASN A 300 -13.80 -19.42 24.58
CA ASN A 300 -13.33 -18.68 23.40
C ASN A 300 -11.83 -18.87 23.11
N GLY A 301 -11.14 -19.74 23.86
CA GLY A 301 -9.70 -19.96 23.75
C GLY A 301 -9.31 -20.69 22.48
N SER A 302 -8.04 -20.56 22.09
CA SER A 302 -7.47 -21.33 20.99
C SER A 302 -7.33 -22.81 21.36
N ASN A 303 -7.32 -23.70 20.36
CA ASN A 303 -7.10 -25.14 20.56
C ASN A 303 -5.61 -25.44 20.81
N THR A 304 -5.07 -24.86 21.88
CA THR A 304 -3.66 -24.92 22.25
C THR A 304 -3.45 -25.51 23.63
N GLN A 305 -2.19 -25.81 23.92
CA GLN A 305 -1.72 -26.39 25.18
C GLN A 305 -0.54 -25.62 25.76
N ALA A 306 -0.53 -24.29 25.58
CA ALA A 306 0.50 -23.43 26.10
C ALA A 306 0.51 -23.50 27.62
N SER A 307 1.69 -23.65 28.24
CA SER A 307 1.83 -23.64 29.70
C SER A 307 1.58 -22.25 30.30
N SER A 308 1.53 -21.22 29.45
CA SER A 308 1.39 -19.85 29.84
C SER A 308 0.67 -19.06 28.75
N THR A 309 -0.29 -18.25 29.16
CA THR A 309 -1.21 -17.52 28.27
C THR A 309 -1.40 -16.08 28.75
N ASN A 310 -1.79 -15.17 27.85
CA ASN A 310 -2.01 -13.77 28.20
C ASN A 310 -3.08 -13.62 29.29
N TYR A 311 -4.20 -14.33 29.15
CA TYR A 311 -5.37 -14.16 30.02
C TYR A 311 -5.11 -14.65 31.45
N ASN A 312 -4.55 -15.85 31.60
CA ASN A 312 -4.36 -16.48 32.91
C ASN A 312 -3.06 -16.06 33.60
N ASN A 313 -1.99 -15.79 32.84
CA ASN A 313 -0.67 -15.58 33.41
C ASN A 313 -0.23 -14.12 33.31
N CYS A 314 -0.40 -13.48 32.15
CA CYS A 314 -0.10 -12.05 31.95
C CYS A 314 -1.14 -11.10 32.49
N PHE A 315 -2.31 -11.61 32.87
CA PHE A 315 -3.48 -10.81 33.24
C PHE A 315 -3.78 -9.74 32.19
N ALA A 316 -3.63 -10.11 30.92
CA ALA A 316 -3.86 -9.26 29.75
C ALA A 316 -4.98 -9.90 28.92
N ASP A 317 -6.19 -9.37 29.02
CA ASP A 317 -7.33 -9.83 28.21
C ASP A 317 -7.30 -9.22 26.81
N THR A 318 -6.31 -9.63 26.02
CA THR A 318 -6.05 -9.08 24.69
C THR A 318 -7.19 -9.31 23.71
N ARG A 319 -7.98 -10.38 23.89
CA ARG A 319 -9.21 -10.58 23.12
C ARG A 319 -10.22 -9.48 23.41
N LYS A 320 -10.43 -9.11 24.68
CA LYS A 320 -11.36 -8.02 25.05
C LYS A 320 -10.95 -6.69 24.41
N TRP A 321 -9.65 -6.39 24.30
CA TRP A 321 -9.18 -5.16 23.66
C TRP A 321 -9.56 -5.06 22.19
N VAL A 322 -9.52 -6.20 21.47
CA VAL A 322 -9.98 -6.29 20.08
C VAL A 322 -11.50 -6.19 20.00
N MET A 323 -12.21 -6.92 20.86
CA MET A 323 -13.68 -6.95 20.83
C MET A 323 -14.30 -5.57 21.08
N ASP A 324 -13.69 -4.79 21.98
CA ASP A 324 -14.11 -3.44 22.37
C ASP A 324 -13.47 -2.33 21.51
N GLU A 325 -12.61 -2.69 20.53
CA GLU A 325 -11.98 -1.76 19.57
C GLU A 325 -11.19 -0.61 20.23
N ILE A 326 -10.55 -0.91 21.37
CA ILE A 326 -9.75 0.07 22.14
C ILE A 326 -8.29 0.15 21.67
N ILE A 327 -7.91 -0.60 20.64
CA ILE A 327 -6.60 -0.53 19.97
C ILE A 327 -6.84 -0.48 18.46
N ASP A 328 -5.96 0.17 17.70
CA ASP A 328 -6.06 0.25 16.24
C ASP A 328 -5.46 -0.98 15.55
N TYR A 329 -4.49 -1.66 16.19
CA TYR A 329 -3.98 -2.94 15.72
C TYR A 329 -3.54 -3.86 16.85
N ILE A 330 -3.53 -5.16 16.57
CA ILE A 330 -2.94 -6.19 17.42
C ILE A 330 -1.91 -6.99 16.64
N ALA A 331 -0.80 -7.34 17.30
CA ALA A 331 0.34 -8.01 16.70
C ALA A 331 0.78 -9.27 17.48
N PRO A 332 -0.06 -10.32 17.60
CA PRO A 332 0.29 -11.51 18.37
C PRO A 332 1.62 -12.14 17.94
N GLN A 333 2.46 -12.44 18.93
CA GLN A 333 3.76 -13.08 18.78
C GLN A 333 3.61 -14.59 18.55
N ILE A 334 3.29 -15.00 17.31
CA ILE A 334 3.13 -16.42 16.95
C ILE A 334 4.51 -17.03 16.65
N TYR A 335 5.31 -17.18 17.70
CA TYR A 335 6.71 -17.62 17.61
C TYR A 335 6.87 -19.15 17.62
N PHE A 336 5.98 -19.82 16.88
CA PHE A 336 5.85 -21.27 16.82
C PHE A 336 5.83 -21.72 15.36
N SER A 337 6.26 -22.96 15.09
CA SER A 337 6.13 -23.54 13.76
C SER A 337 4.72 -24.08 13.52
N PHE A 338 4.35 -24.33 12.26
CA PHE A 338 3.12 -25.10 11.95
C PHE A 338 3.11 -26.47 12.64
N GLY A 339 4.27 -27.11 12.77
CA GLY A 339 4.41 -28.42 13.40
C GLY A 339 4.51 -28.40 14.93
N TYR A 340 4.48 -27.24 15.57
CA TYR A 340 4.59 -27.14 17.02
C TYR A 340 3.25 -27.51 17.71
N SER A 341 3.10 -28.78 18.09
CA SER A 341 1.84 -29.37 18.55
C SER A 341 1.15 -28.68 19.73
N ARG A 342 1.88 -27.92 20.57
CA ARG A 342 1.31 -27.22 21.73
C ARG A 342 0.70 -25.85 21.38
N ALA A 343 1.11 -25.24 20.29
CA ALA A 343 0.72 -23.88 19.91
C ALA A 343 0.98 -23.66 18.41
N ALA A 344 0.41 -24.52 17.57
CA ALA A 344 0.72 -24.56 16.15
C ALA A 344 0.42 -23.22 15.46
N TYR A 345 1.30 -22.80 14.55
CA TYR A 345 1.17 -21.51 13.87
C TYR A 345 -0.20 -21.32 13.20
N GLY A 346 -0.61 -22.29 12.37
CA GLY A 346 -1.87 -22.21 11.62
C GLY A 346 -3.10 -22.10 12.51
N GLU A 347 -3.11 -22.78 13.67
CA GLU A 347 -4.19 -22.70 14.66
C GLU A 347 -4.28 -21.28 15.24
N LEU A 348 -3.16 -20.75 15.72
CA LEU A 348 -3.12 -19.43 16.32
C LEU A 348 -3.42 -18.31 15.32
N ALA A 349 -2.84 -18.37 14.12
CA ALA A 349 -3.07 -17.37 13.09
C ALA A 349 -4.54 -17.35 12.64
N THR A 350 -5.15 -18.55 12.51
CA THR A 350 -6.59 -18.70 12.22
C THR A 350 -7.44 -18.14 13.36
N TRP A 351 -7.14 -18.49 14.60
CA TRP A 351 -7.88 -18.00 15.77
C TRP A 351 -7.82 -16.47 15.89
N TRP A 352 -6.65 -15.86 15.70
CA TRP A 352 -6.52 -14.40 15.72
C TRP A 352 -7.24 -13.73 14.55
N SER A 353 -7.24 -14.34 13.36
CA SER A 353 -8.06 -13.87 12.23
C SER A 353 -9.54 -13.87 12.58
N ASP A 354 -10.05 -14.92 13.22
CA ASP A 354 -11.45 -14.99 13.65
C ASP A 354 -11.78 -13.95 14.73
N VAL A 355 -10.86 -13.66 15.64
CA VAL A 355 -11.03 -12.60 16.66
C VAL A 355 -11.11 -11.20 16.04
N CYS A 356 -10.33 -10.92 14.99
CA CYS A 356 -10.29 -9.61 14.34
C CYS A 356 -11.31 -9.46 13.20
N ARG A 357 -12.00 -10.54 12.80
CA ARG A 357 -12.97 -10.50 11.69
C ARG A 357 -14.10 -9.52 11.99
N GLY A 358 -14.27 -8.55 11.09
CA GLY A 358 -15.31 -7.53 11.19
C GLY A 358 -15.07 -6.50 12.30
N LYS A 359 -13.83 -6.36 12.76
CA LYS A 359 -13.42 -5.37 13.76
C LYS A 359 -12.62 -4.25 13.14
N ASN A 360 -12.73 -3.06 13.72
CA ASN A 360 -11.88 -1.89 13.45
C ASN A 360 -10.51 -2.03 14.13
N VAL A 361 -9.87 -3.19 13.94
CA VAL A 361 -8.57 -3.53 14.50
C VAL A 361 -7.80 -4.33 13.45
N HIS A 362 -6.69 -3.79 12.97
CA HIS A 362 -5.82 -4.54 12.07
C HIS A 362 -5.11 -5.67 12.81
N LEU A 363 -5.02 -6.83 12.18
CA LEU A 363 -4.20 -7.95 12.65
C LEU A 363 -2.88 -7.97 11.89
N TYR A 364 -1.78 -7.87 12.64
CA TYR A 364 -0.43 -8.15 12.16
C TYR A 364 0.10 -9.40 12.87
N ILE A 365 1.03 -10.14 12.28
CA ILE A 365 1.61 -11.32 12.93
C ILE A 365 3.08 -11.08 13.28
N GLY A 366 3.44 -11.30 14.55
CA GLY A 366 4.83 -11.36 14.97
C GLY A 366 5.48 -12.68 14.52
N ILE A 367 6.58 -12.59 13.76
CA ILE A 367 7.31 -13.73 13.22
C ILE A 367 8.68 -13.88 13.88
N ALA A 368 8.99 -15.10 14.32
CA ALA A 368 10.19 -15.43 15.09
C ALA A 368 11.43 -15.72 14.23
N LEU A 369 11.91 -14.74 13.47
CA LEU A 369 13.15 -14.91 12.70
C LEU A 369 14.34 -15.30 13.60
N TYR A 370 14.36 -14.81 14.84
CA TYR A 370 15.39 -15.16 15.84
C TYR A 370 15.49 -16.64 16.18
N LYS A 371 14.44 -17.45 15.95
CA LYS A 371 14.46 -18.89 16.25
C LYS A 371 15.18 -19.72 15.20
N VAL A 372 15.33 -19.19 13.97
CA VAL A 372 15.99 -19.90 12.88
C VAL A 372 17.43 -20.20 13.29
N ASN A 373 17.79 -21.48 13.32
CA ASN A 373 19.09 -22.02 13.75
C ASN A 373 19.45 -21.86 15.22
N ASP A 374 18.56 -21.32 16.05
CA ASP A 374 18.79 -21.09 17.49
C ASP A 374 17.69 -21.73 18.37
N SER A 375 16.80 -22.56 17.79
CA SER A 375 15.68 -23.21 18.47
C SER A 375 15.78 -24.74 18.47
N THR A 376 15.18 -25.35 19.51
CA THR A 376 14.96 -26.80 19.59
C THR A 376 13.75 -27.28 18.77
N ASP A 377 12.94 -26.36 18.24
CA ASP A 377 11.86 -26.64 17.30
C ASP A 377 12.46 -26.98 15.93
N THR A 378 12.33 -28.24 15.50
CA THR A 378 13.04 -28.82 14.35
C THR A 378 12.68 -28.18 13.01
N TYR A 379 11.58 -27.42 12.94
CA TYR A 379 11.17 -26.66 11.77
C TYR A 379 11.92 -25.32 11.62
N PHE A 380 12.55 -24.82 12.68
CA PHE A 380 13.42 -23.62 12.64
C PHE A 380 14.91 -24.00 12.49
N THR A 381 15.23 -25.06 11.75
CA THR A 381 16.61 -25.49 11.49
C THR A 381 17.11 -25.01 10.12
N ALA A 382 18.39 -25.22 9.80
CA ALA A 382 18.99 -24.71 8.57
C ALA A 382 18.31 -25.27 7.30
N ASN A 383 17.89 -26.53 7.38
CA ASN A 383 17.24 -27.23 6.27
C ASN A 383 15.74 -26.93 6.17
N ASN A 384 15.08 -26.60 7.28
CA ASN A 384 13.61 -26.47 7.34
C ASN A 384 13.11 -25.03 7.51
N GLY A 385 13.97 -24.10 7.91
CA GLY A 385 13.59 -22.72 8.21
C GLY A 385 13.07 -21.96 6.99
N VAL A 386 13.65 -22.19 5.80
CA VAL A 386 13.17 -21.59 4.55
C VAL A 386 11.75 -22.07 4.23
N PRO A 387 11.47 -23.38 4.15
CA PRO A 387 10.10 -23.88 4.00
C PRO A 387 9.14 -23.38 5.09
N GLU A 388 9.55 -23.35 6.36
CA GLU A 388 8.69 -22.92 7.47
C GLU A 388 8.27 -21.46 7.37
N ILE A 389 9.22 -20.53 7.27
CA ILE A 389 8.91 -19.10 7.18
C ILE A 389 8.17 -18.79 5.89
N THR A 390 8.52 -19.45 4.77
CA THR A 390 7.78 -19.27 3.50
C THR A 390 6.31 -19.68 3.64
N ARG A 391 6.03 -20.80 4.33
CA ARG A 391 4.65 -21.24 4.61
C ARG A 391 3.89 -20.23 5.47
N GLN A 392 4.52 -19.69 6.52
CA GLN A 392 3.92 -18.66 7.38
C GLN A 392 3.57 -17.39 6.59
N LEU A 393 4.50 -16.87 5.79
CA LEU A 393 4.25 -15.66 5.01
C LEU A 393 3.19 -15.86 3.92
N LYS A 394 3.13 -17.04 3.29
CA LYS A 394 2.07 -17.40 2.33
C LYS A 394 0.70 -17.45 2.99
N PHE A 395 0.62 -18.12 4.15
CA PHE A 395 -0.59 -18.17 4.96
C PHE A 395 -1.09 -16.76 5.27
N ASN A 396 -0.22 -15.92 5.80
CA ASN A 396 -0.57 -14.56 6.20
C ASN A 396 -0.98 -13.68 5.02
N THR A 397 -0.31 -13.80 3.88
CA THR A 397 -0.65 -13.00 2.69
C THR A 397 -1.99 -13.43 2.07
N THR A 398 -2.34 -14.72 2.18
CA THR A 398 -3.59 -15.24 1.59
C THR A 398 -4.80 -15.04 2.51
N LYS A 399 -4.58 -14.87 3.80
CA LYS A 399 -5.66 -14.73 4.80
C LYS A 399 -6.10 -13.25 4.88
N PRO A 400 -7.33 -12.89 4.46
CA PRO A 400 -7.75 -11.48 4.32
C PRO A 400 -7.69 -10.68 5.62
N GLU A 401 -7.90 -11.32 6.77
CA GLU A 401 -7.84 -10.63 8.06
C GLU A 401 -6.41 -10.26 8.49
N ILE A 402 -5.38 -10.95 7.97
CA ILE A 402 -3.98 -10.68 8.30
C ILE A 402 -3.43 -9.61 7.36
N MET A 403 -3.23 -8.40 7.89
CA MET A 403 -2.87 -7.22 7.10
C MET A 403 -1.37 -6.91 7.12
N GLY A 404 -0.56 -7.77 7.72
CA GLY A 404 0.88 -7.57 7.77
C GLY A 404 1.63 -8.43 8.77
N ASP A 405 2.93 -8.19 8.81
CA ASP A 405 3.87 -9.01 9.57
C ASP A 405 4.99 -8.15 10.15
N ILE A 406 5.42 -8.51 11.35
CA ILE A 406 6.49 -7.83 12.07
C ILE A 406 7.54 -8.86 12.46
N MET A 407 8.78 -8.65 12.03
CA MET A 407 9.88 -9.57 12.30
C MET A 407 10.48 -9.29 13.67
N PHE A 408 10.54 -10.32 14.53
CA PHE A 408 11.33 -10.27 15.76
C PHE A 408 12.65 -10.98 15.51
N ARG A 409 13.77 -10.26 15.44
CA ARG A 409 13.97 -8.79 15.50
C ARG A 409 15.03 -8.35 14.50
N PHE A 410 15.22 -7.04 14.30
CA PHE A 410 16.02 -6.46 13.20
C PHE A 410 17.36 -7.15 12.98
N ALA A 411 18.18 -7.35 14.03
CA ALA A 411 19.53 -7.89 13.90
C ALA A 411 19.59 -9.26 13.19
N ASN A 412 18.50 -10.02 13.23
CA ASN A 412 18.40 -11.32 12.56
C ASN A 412 18.31 -11.21 11.03
N LEU A 413 17.97 -10.02 10.49
CA LEU A 413 18.06 -9.73 9.06
C LEU A 413 19.52 -9.70 8.56
N ASN A 414 20.47 -9.42 9.46
CA ASN A 414 21.90 -9.35 9.14
C ASN A 414 22.69 -10.58 9.63
N ASP A 415 22.05 -11.50 10.36
CA ASP A 415 22.72 -12.70 10.85
C ASP A 415 23.05 -13.65 9.68
N ALA A 416 24.33 -14.00 9.55
CA ALA A 416 24.84 -14.91 8.53
C ALA A 416 24.12 -16.27 8.52
N LYS A 417 23.76 -16.80 9.70
CA LYS A 417 23.08 -18.09 9.84
C LYS A 417 21.62 -18.04 9.36
N LYS A 418 21.06 -16.84 9.17
CA LYS A 418 19.65 -16.63 8.83
C LYS A 418 19.46 -16.15 7.39
N GLN A 419 20.54 -15.83 6.68
CA GLN A 419 20.50 -15.30 5.31
C GLN A 419 19.71 -16.15 4.30
N PRO A 420 19.74 -17.50 4.32
CA PRO A 420 18.89 -18.28 3.43
C PRO A 420 17.39 -17.96 3.60
N VAL A 421 16.94 -17.80 4.85
CA VAL A 421 15.57 -17.41 5.18
C VAL A 421 15.31 -15.96 4.79
N VAL A 422 16.20 -15.03 5.14
CA VAL A 422 16.07 -13.60 4.79
C VAL A 422 15.95 -13.41 3.27
N ASN A 423 16.77 -14.10 2.48
CA ASN A 423 16.72 -14.07 1.02
C ASN A 423 15.40 -14.64 0.48
N ALA A 424 14.93 -15.76 1.04
CA ALA A 424 13.63 -16.32 0.67
C ALA A 424 12.48 -15.35 0.97
N MET A 425 12.50 -14.69 2.14
CA MET A 425 11.52 -13.65 2.49
C MET A 425 11.56 -12.48 1.52
N LYS A 426 12.76 -11.99 1.16
CA LYS A 426 12.95 -10.89 0.20
C LYS A 426 12.41 -11.25 -1.18
N ASN A 427 12.67 -12.47 -1.65
CA ASN A 427 12.16 -12.96 -2.93
C ASN A 427 10.63 -13.10 -2.93
N LEU A 428 10.05 -13.57 -1.82
CA LEU A 428 8.61 -13.66 -1.64
C LEU A 428 7.92 -12.28 -1.61
N ARG A 429 8.64 -11.25 -1.15
CA ARG A 429 8.20 -9.86 -0.99
C ARG A 429 8.97 -8.92 -1.92
N SER A 430 9.13 -9.35 -3.17
CA SER A 430 9.92 -8.65 -4.17
C SER A 430 9.33 -7.30 -4.60
N THR A 431 8.01 -7.15 -4.51
CA THR A 431 7.31 -5.88 -4.77
C THR A 431 7.33 -4.97 -3.54
N LYS A 432 7.24 -3.66 -3.75
CA LYS A 432 6.91 -2.72 -2.67
C LYS A 432 5.45 -2.89 -2.25
N ALA A 433 5.11 -2.43 -1.06
CA ALA A 433 3.73 -2.41 -0.56
C ALA A 433 3.46 -1.12 0.20
N LEU A 434 2.24 -0.61 0.03
CA LEU A 434 1.72 0.49 0.84
C LEU A 434 1.24 -0.05 2.18
N VAL A 435 1.18 0.81 3.19
CA VAL A 435 0.57 0.46 4.47
C VAL A 435 -0.97 0.35 4.29
N PRO A 436 -1.64 -0.63 4.92
CA PRO A 436 -3.09 -0.76 4.88
C PRO A 436 -3.81 0.46 5.46
N VAL A 437 -4.94 0.85 4.85
CA VAL A 437 -5.77 1.97 5.30
C VAL A 437 -6.59 1.54 6.52
N MET A 438 -6.59 2.34 7.58
CA MET A 438 -7.50 2.19 8.72
C MET A 438 -8.70 3.12 8.52
N SER A 439 -9.69 2.68 7.72
CA SER A 439 -10.80 3.54 7.27
C SER A 439 -11.61 4.17 8.40
N TRP A 440 -11.65 3.55 9.59
CA TRP A 440 -12.33 4.08 10.77
C TRP A 440 -11.58 5.21 11.49
N LYS A 441 -10.29 5.45 11.18
CA LYS A 441 -9.51 6.56 11.75
C LYS A 441 -9.70 7.88 10.98
N GLY A 442 -10.45 7.86 9.88
CA GLY A 442 -10.71 9.02 9.03
C GLY A 442 -9.61 9.26 8.01
N GLY A 443 -9.29 10.53 7.77
CA GLY A 443 -8.48 10.95 6.63
C GLY A 443 -9.27 10.92 5.32
N SER A 444 -8.65 11.45 4.27
CA SER A 444 -9.21 11.46 2.92
C SER A 444 -8.08 11.38 1.92
N ALA A 445 -8.35 10.76 0.77
CA ALA A 445 -7.40 10.79 -0.32
C ALA A 445 -7.09 12.25 -0.67
N PRO A 446 -5.80 12.66 -0.71
CA PRO A 446 -5.44 14.03 -1.07
C PRO A 446 -5.85 14.36 -2.51
N ASP A 447 -5.75 15.62 -2.90
CA ASP A 447 -5.89 15.99 -4.31
C ASP A 447 -4.82 15.33 -5.19
N THR A 448 -5.18 15.00 -6.43
CA THR A 448 -4.26 14.42 -7.41
C THR A 448 -3.12 15.39 -7.71
N PRO A 449 -1.85 14.93 -7.75
CA PRO A 449 -0.72 15.77 -8.17
C PRO A 449 -0.90 16.41 -9.56
N SER A 450 -0.20 17.50 -9.83
CA SER A 450 -0.27 18.21 -11.13
C SER A 450 1.11 18.45 -11.75
N ASN A 451 1.12 18.99 -12.98
CA ASN A 451 2.32 19.49 -13.67
C ASN A 451 3.46 18.45 -13.75
N GLY A 452 3.11 17.20 -14.05
CA GLY A 452 4.05 16.10 -14.16
C GLY A 452 4.99 16.26 -15.35
N LYS A 453 6.29 16.06 -15.15
CA LYS A 453 7.30 16.07 -16.23
C LYS A 453 8.24 14.87 -16.12
N LEU A 454 8.76 14.49 -17.27
CA LEU A 454 9.70 13.39 -17.44
C LEU A 454 10.93 13.90 -18.20
N GLU A 455 12.11 13.71 -17.62
CA GLU A 455 13.38 14.14 -18.19
C GLU A 455 14.41 12.99 -18.15
N ALA A 456 15.11 12.77 -19.27
CA ALA A 456 16.25 11.87 -19.29
C ALA A 456 17.48 12.57 -18.70
N VAL A 457 18.04 12.04 -17.62
CA VAL A 457 19.20 12.61 -16.92
C VAL A 457 20.25 11.53 -16.73
N ASN A 458 21.41 11.65 -17.39
CA ASN A 458 22.53 10.71 -17.30
C ASN A 458 22.12 9.22 -17.50
N GLY A 459 21.24 8.96 -18.47
CA GLY A 459 20.74 7.61 -18.76
C GLY A 459 19.69 7.07 -17.78
N LYS A 460 19.20 7.90 -16.86
CA LYS A 460 18.10 7.62 -15.92
C LYS A 460 16.88 8.49 -16.26
N ILE A 461 15.74 8.19 -15.65
CA ILE A 461 14.51 8.99 -15.83
C ILE A 461 14.22 9.76 -14.55
N ARG A 462 14.25 11.10 -14.63
CA ARG A 462 13.81 11.98 -13.55
C ARG A 462 12.35 12.37 -13.79
N LEU A 463 11.53 12.14 -12.78
CA LEU A 463 10.15 12.59 -12.70
C LEU A 463 10.08 13.80 -11.78
N THR A 464 9.26 14.78 -12.17
CA THR A 464 8.89 15.89 -11.29
C THR A 464 7.39 16.12 -11.32
N TRP A 465 6.81 16.56 -10.22
CA TRP A 465 5.38 16.91 -10.12
C TRP A 465 5.14 17.97 -9.05
N THR A 466 3.99 18.63 -9.11
CA THR A 466 3.56 19.61 -8.12
C THR A 466 2.55 18.98 -7.15
N ASP A 467 2.76 19.21 -5.87
CA ASP A 467 1.78 18.90 -4.82
C ASP A 467 0.64 19.91 -4.85
N ASN A 468 -0.59 19.45 -4.64
CA ASN A 468 -1.77 20.32 -4.63
C ASN A 468 -2.51 20.32 -3.29
N ASP A 469 -2.03 19.55 -2.30
CA ASP A 469 -2.76 19.31 -1.06
C ASP A 469 -1.84 19.35 0.18
N PRO A 470 -2.12 20.22 1.17
CA PRO A 470 -1.34 20.27 2.40
C PRO A 470 -1.32 18.94 3.17
N ASP A 471 -2.37 18.13 3.08
CA ASP A 471 -2.53 16.87 3.82
C ASP A 471 -1.77 15.69 3.19
N THR A 472 -1.18 15.87 2.00
CA THR A 472 -0.28 14.88 1.41
C THR A 472 0.90 14.60 2.35
N ALA A 473 1.11 13.34 2.71
CA ALA A 473 2.27 12.89 3.47
C ALA A 473 3.38 12.33 2.57
N TYR A 474 2.99 11.61 1.50
CA TYR A 474 3.93 10.98 0.56
C TYR A 474 3.25 10.63 -0.77
N TYR A 475 4.03 10.15 -1.73
CA TYR A 475 3.56 9.75 -3.05
C TYR A 475 3.87 8.28 -3.33
N ALA A 476 3.03 7.62 -4.12
CA ALA A 476 3.35 6.33 -4.73
C ALA A 476 3.57 6.51 -6.24
N VAL A 477 4.68 5.95 -6.73
CA VAL A 477 5.12 6.07 -8.13
C VAL A 477 5.02 4.70 -8.80
N TYR A 478 4.18 4.62 -9.83
CA TYR A 478 3.97 3.45 -10.65
C TYR A 478 4.60 3.63 -12.02
N ARG A 479 5.18 2.57 -12.59
CA ARG A 479 5.73 2.56 -13.96
C ARG A 479 5.03 1.51 -14.81
N PHE A 480 4.71 1.88 -16.05
CA PHE A 480 4.07 1.03 -17.04
C PHE A 480 4.80 1.13 -18.38
N ASN A 481 4.73 0.09 -19.20
CA ASN A 481 5.10 0.17 -20.61
C ASN A 481 4.00 0.88 -21.40
N ILE A 482 4.36 1.58 -22.48
CA ILE A 482 3.43 2.42 -23.26
C ILE A 482 2.23 1.66 -23.85
N ASP A 483 2.38 0.36 -24.05
CA ASP A 483 1.37 -0.58 -24.57
C ASP A 483 0.52 -1.24 -23.47
N GLU A 484 0.84 -1.02 -22.21
CA GLU A 484 0.10 -1.54 -21.06
C GLU A 484 -1.02 -0.59 -20.64
N ASN A 485 -2.19 -1.16 -20.33
CA ASN A 485 -3.24 -0.43 -19.62
C ASN A 485 -2.88 -0.30 -18.15
N ALA A 486 -2.85 0.93 -17.64
CA ALA A 486 -2.56 1.16 -16.24
C ALA A 486 -3.67 0.68 -15.32
N ASP A 487 -3.28 -0.10 -14.30
CA ASP A 487 -4.08 -0.38 -13.12
C ASP A 487 -3.22 -0.06 -11.89
N ILE A 488 -3.71 0.90 -11.11
CA ILE A 488 -3.12 1.32 -9.84
C ILE A 488 -4.01 0.93 -8.65
N THR A 489 -5.07 0.16 -8.84
CA THR A 489 -6.08 -0.09 -7.79
C THR A 489 -6.05 -1.52 -7.27
N SER A 490 -5.78 -2.50 -8.15
CA SER A 490 -5.72 -3.91 -7.74
C SER A 490 -4.44 -4.24 -6.98
N ASP A 491 -4.45 -5.40 -6.32
CA ASP A 491 -3.24 -5.94 -5.71
C ASP A 491 -2.11 -6.21 -6.72
N ALA A 492 -2.44 -6.53 -7.98
CA ALA A 492 -1.45 -6.76 -9.02
C ALA A 492 -0.65 -5.48 -9.36
N SER A 493 -1.22 -4.30 -9.10
CA SER A 493 -0.53 -3.01 -9.31
C SER A 493 0.76 -2.86 -8.52
N ALA A 494 0.94 -3.62 -7.42
CA ALA A 494 2.18 -3.60 -6.64
C ALA A 494 3.43 -4.00 -7.46
N LYS A 495 3.25 -4.75 -8.57
CA LYS A 495 4.32 -5.08 -9.52
C LYS A 495 4.87 -3.84 -10.22
N ASN A 496 4.03 -2.83 -10.39
CA ASN A 496 4.36 -1.57 -11.05
C ASN A 496 4.73 -0.46 -10.05
N LEU A 497 4.47 -0.66 -8.74
CA LEU A 497 4.87 0.26 -7.68
C LEU A 497 6.38 0.21 -7.47
N ILE A 498 7.09 1.18 -8.04
CA ILE A 498 8.55 1.22 -8.02
C ILE A 498 9.11 2.07 -6.87
N ALA A 499 8.34 3.01 -6.34
CA ALA A 499 8.78 3.87 -5.24
C ALA A 499 7.63 4.42 -4.39
N THR A 500 7.98 4.75 -3.15
CA THR A 500 7.21 5.63 -2.29
C THR A 500 8.09 6.79 -1.87
N VAL A 501 7.62 8.03 -2.03
CA VAL A 501 8.45 9.25 -1.90
C VAL A 501 7.84 10.16 -0.85
N ARG A 502 8.54 10.42 0.24
CA ARG A 502 8.08 11.35 1.29
C ARG A 502 7.94 12.74 0.69
N LYS A 503 6.88 13.48 1.07
CA LYS A 503 6.70 14.87 0.65
C LYS A 503 7.83 15.74 1.18
N TYR A 504 8.38 16.58 0.32
CA TYR A 504 9.28 17.67 0.69
C TYR A 504 8.49 18.95 0.97
N ALA A 505 8.94 19.75 1.95
CA ALA A 505 8.19 20.88 2.48
C ALA A 505 7.88 21.98 1.46
N ASP A 506 8.79 22.24 0.51
CA ASP A 506 8.66 23.35 -0.46
C ASP A 506 8.75 22.85 -1.90
N GLY A 507 7.70 23.10 -2.68
CA GLY A 507 7.75 23.14 -4.14
C GLY A 507 7.54 21.80 -4.88
N VAL A 508 8.31 21.66 -5.95
CA VAL A 508 8.22 20.56 -6.92
C VAL A 508 8.84 19.30 -6.32
N GLN A 509 8.05 18.24 -6.29
CA GLN A 509 8.43 16.92 -5.83
C GLN A 509 9.17 16.19 -6.94
N GLU A 510 10.04 15.25 -6.59
CA GLU A 510 10.83 14.52 -7.57
C GLU A 510 11.12 13.07 -7.19
N PHE A 511 11.37 12.27 -8.22
CA PHE A 511 11.89 10.92 -8.10
C PHE A 511 12.75 10.58 -9.31
N THR A 512 13.86 9.86 -9.10
CA THR A 512 14.68 9.36 -10.20
C THR A 512 14.56 7.84 -10.28
N ASP A 513 13.96 7.34 -11.35
CA ASP A 513 13.99 5.93 -11.70
C ASP A 513 15.38 5.58 -12.24
N THR A 514 16.08 4.71 -11.51
CA THR A 514 17.46 4.33 -11.81
C THR A 514 17.57 3.20 -12.82
N GLY A 515 16.44 2.64 -13.27
CA GLY A 515 16.44 1.66 -14.35
C GLY A 515 16.76 2.28 -15.71
N LEU A 516 17.29 1.45 -16.62
CA LEU A 516 17.63 1.86 -17.98
C LEU A 516 16.40 1.67 -18.88
N TYR A 517 15.62 2.74 -19.04
CA TYR A 517 14.41 2.74 -19.87
C TYR A 517 14.48 3.84 -20.92
N ASP A 518 13.85 3.57 -22.07
CA ASP A 518 13.58 4.56 -23.10
C ASP A 518 12.34 5.36 -22.69
N THR A 519 12.48 6.69 -22.58
CA THR A 519 11.42 7.59 -22.13
C THR A 519 10.19 7.56 -23.03
N GLU A 520 10.35 7.16 -24.30
CA GLU A 520 9.26 7.01 -25.27
C GLU A 520 8.47 5.70 -25.12
N LYS A 521 8.99 4.73 -24.36
CA LYS A 521 8.41 3.39 -24.20
C LYS A 521 7.80 3.14 -22.84
N VAL A 522 7.93 4.09 -21.92
CA VAL A 522 7.37 4.00 -20.58
C VAL A 522 6.55 5.22 -20.24
N TYR A 523 5.62 5.05 -19.31
CA TYR A 523 4.97 6.16 -18.63
C TYR A 523 4.80 5.84 -17.16
N TYR A 524 4.51 6.88 -16.40
CA TYR A 524 4.39 6.79 -14.96
C TYR A 524 3.03 7.28 -14.51
N ILE A 525 2.58 6.74 -13.37
CA ILE A 525 1.46 7.30 -12.62
C ILE A 525 1.95 7.65 -11.23
N VAL A 526 1.69 8.88 -10.80
CA VAL A 526 2.00 9.36 -9.45
C VAL A 526 0.70 9.62 -8.71
N THR A 527 0.57 9.05 -7.52
CA THR A 527 -0.57 9.28 -6.60
C THR A 527 -0.06 9.95 -5.34
N ALA A 528 -0.89 10.78 -4.70
CA ALA A 528 -0.63 11.36 -3.38
C ALA A 528 -1.33 10.53 -2.31
N LEU A 529 -0.70 10.42 -1.14
CA LEU A 529 -1.21 9.68 0.00
C LEU A 529 -1.16 10.52 1.27
N ASP A 530 -2.27 10.52 2.02
CA ASP A 530 -2.33 11.15 3.33
C ASP A 530 -1.58 10.30 4.39
N ARG A 531 -1.55 10.80 5.62
CA ARG A 531 -0.89 10.10 6.74
C ARG A 531 -1.57 8.79 7.16
N LEU A 532 -2.83 8.58 6.76
CA LEU A 532 -3.58 7.35 6.98
C LEU A 532 -3.60 6.43 5.74
N HIS A 533 -2.79 6.76 4.73
CA HIS A 533 -2.55 6.03 3.49
C HIS A 533 -3.73 5.97 2.52
N ASN A 534 -4.71 6.87 2.67
CA ASN A 534 -5.73 7.11 1.66
C ASN A 534 -5.04 7.66 0.40
N GLU A 535 -5.36 7.10 -0.77
CA GLU A 535 -4.60 7.32 -2.01
C GLU A 535 -5.47 8.02 -3.05
N SER A 536 -4.91 9.07 -3.65
CA SER A 536 -5.59 9.90 -4.65
C SER A 536 -5.67 9.23 -6.03
N ASN A 537 -6.43 9.85 -6.95
CA ASN A 537 -6.34 9.47 -8.36
C ASN A 537 -4.93 9.78 -8.89
N GLY A 538 -4.54 9.05 -9.93
CA GLY A 538 -3.20 9.14 -10.50
C GLY A 538 -2.99 10.29 -11.48
N LEU A 539 -1.87 11.00 -11.34
CA LEU A 539 -1.30 11.86 -12.38
C LEU A 539 -0.48 11.01 -13.35
N THR A 540 -0.90 10.96 -14.61
CA THR A 540 -0.13 10.31 -15.68
C THR A 540 0.98 11.23 -16.17
N ILE A 541 2.22 10.72 -16.19
CA ILE A 541 3.42 11.42 -16.67
C ILE A 541 4.05 10.62 -17.81
N SER A 542 4.17 11.22 -18.99
CA SER A 542 4.78 10.60 -20.18
C SER A 542 5.35 11.66 -21.11
N THR A 543 6.18 11.27 -22.08
CA THR A 543 6.61 12.17 -23.17
C THR A 543 5.52 12.39 -24.23
N LYS A 544 4.47 11.55 -24.26
CA LYS A 544 3.34 11.66 -25.19
C LYS A 544 2.25 12.59 -24.64
N HIS A 545 2.52 13.89 -24.64
CA HIS A 545 1.56 14.93 -24.27
C HIS A 545 1.62 16.12 -25.25
N SER A 546 0.50 16.81 -25.40
CA SER A 546 0.42 18.08 -26.15
C SER A 546 1.17 19.19 -25.44
N GLN A 547 1.82 20.06 -26.22
CA GLN A 547 2.48 21.26 -25.71
C GLN A 547 1.48 22.35 -25.27
N TYR A 548 0.25 22.30 -25.79
CA TYR A 548 -0.74 23.37 -25.66
C TYR A 548 -1.97 22.95 -24.84
N PHE A 549 -2.26 21.65 -24.73
CA PHE A 549 -3.48 21.15 -24.11
C PHE A 549 -3.24 20.03 -23.08
N LYS A 550 -3.58 20.30 -21.82
CA LYS A 550 -3.31 19.41 -20.68
C LYS A 550 -4.13 18.12 -20.66
N ASP A 551 -5.22 18.05 -21.42
CA ASP A 551 -6.10 16.87 -21.55
C ASP A 551 -5.77 15.99 -22.77
N VAL A 552 -4.77 16.36 -23.56
CA VAL A 552 -4.29 15.59 -24.72
C VAL A 552 -2.97 14.91 -24.34
N GLY A 553 -3.09 13.69 -23.81
CA GLY A 553 -1.95 12.84 -23.42
C GLY A 553 -2.00 11.46 -24.07
N LEU A 554 -1.44 10.44 -23.39
CA LEU A 554 -1.33 9.05 -23.87
C LEU A 554 -2.55 8.50 -24.62
N LYS A 555 -3.75 8.67 -24.06
CA LYS A 555 -5.01 8.18 -24.63
C LYS A 555 -5.29 8.72 -26.04
N HIS A 556 -4.79 9.91 -26.34
CA HIS A 556 -4.93 10.59 -27.63
C HIS A 556 -3.56 10.86 -28.26
N SER A 557 -2.54 10.06 -27.92
CA SER A 557 -1.17 10.25 -28.42
C SER A 557 -1.09 10.26 -29.95
N TRP A 558 -1.92 9.47 -30.61
CA TRP A 558 -2.08 9.42 -32.07
C TRP A 558 -2.59 10.73 -32.71
N ALA A 559 -3.13 11.66 -31.92
CA ALA A 559 -3.67 12.95 -32.39
C ALA A 559 -2.83 14.16 -31.95
N ILE A 560 -1.80 13.97 -31.10
CA ILE A 560 -1.04 15.09 -30.51
C ILE A 560 -0.47 15.99 -31.61
N ASP A 561 0.31 15.42 -32.53
CA ASP A 561 0.97 16.19 -33.58
C ASP A 561 -0.03 16.97 -34.44
N ALA A 562 -1.18 16.36 -34.74
CA ALA A 562 -2.25 17.00 -35.49
C ALA A 562 -2.88 18.17 -34.73
N ILE A 563 -3.17 17.99 -33.44
CA ILE A 563 -3.79 19.00 -32.60
C ILE A 563 -2.84 20.19 -32.40
N ASP A 564 -1.57 19.91 -32.10
CA ASP A 564 -0.55 20.93 -31.87
C ASP A 564 -0.25 21.73 -33.15
N LEU A 565 -0.10 21.05 -34.29
CA LEU A 565 0.07 21.70 -35.59
C LEU A 565 -1.10 22.63 -35.93
N LEU A 566 -2.34 22.17 -35.71
CA LEU A 566 -3.53 22.98 -35.99
C LEU A 566 -3.68 24.15 -35.01
N TYR A 567 -3.17 24.02 -33.78
CA TYR A 567 -3.12 25.13 -32.83
C TYR A 567 -2.12 26.20 -33.30
N GLU A 568 -0.91 25.78 -33.70
CA GLU A 568 0.13 26.66 -34.24
C GLU A 568 -0.31 27.40 -35.50
N LYS A 569 -1.10 26.74 -36.36
CA LYS A 569 -1.73 27.35 -37.54
C LYS A 569 -2.96 28.22 -37.22
N GLY A 570 -3.37 28.34 -35.96
CA GLY A 570 -4.53 29.12 -35.54
C GLY A 570 -5.89 28.53 -35.95
N VAL A 571 -5.92 27.26 -36.37
CA VAL A 571 -7.12 26.53 -36.79
C VAL A 571 -7.96 26.15 -35.58
N VAL A 572 -7.31 25.65 -34.51
CA VAL A 572 -7.95 25.30 -33.24
C VAL A 572 -7.43 26.14 -32.09
N LYS A 573 -8.26 26.34 -31.05
CA LYS A 573 -7.89 27.08 -29.82
C LYS A 573 -8.26 26.34 -28.52
N GLY A 574 -8.80 25.12 -28.63
CA GLY A 574 -9.40 24.41 -27.50
C GLY A 574 -10.74 25.01 -27.05
N VAL A 575 -11.11 24.76 -25.80
CA VAL A 575 -12.36 25.21 -25.16
C VAL A 575 -12.14 26.11 -23.94
N GLY A 576 -10.88 26.52 -23.68
CA GLY A 576 -10.49 27.32 -22.51
C GLY A 576 -9.58 26.55 -21.55
N ASP A 577 -8.87 27.26 -20.66
CA ASP A 577 -8.05 26.70 -19.56
C ASP A 577 -7.01 25.63 -19.96
N GLY A 578 -6.51 25.70 -21.19
CA GLY A 578 -5.60 24.70 -21.75
C GLY A 578 -6.25 23.35 -22.03
N ILE A 579 -7.57 23.30 -22.27
CA ILE A 579 -8.33 22.08 -22.59
C ILE A 579 -8.68 22.05 -24.08
N PHE A 580 -8.45 20.93 -24.75
CA PHE A 580 -8.86 20.69 -26.14
C PHE A 580 -10.20 19.96 -26.26
N ASN A 581 -10.49 19.06 -25.31
CA ASN A 581 -11.59 18.10 -25.28
C ASN A 581 -11.58 17.12 -26.48
N PRO A 582 -10.53 16.29 -26.63
CA PRO A 582 -10.29 15.47 -27.83
C PRO A 582 -11.39 14.44 -28.12
N GLY A 583 -12.04 13.91 -27.09
CA GLY A 583 -13.06 12.88 -27.21
C GLY A 583 -14.49 13.38 -27.48
N ALA A 584 -14.73 14.70 -27.46
CA ALA A 584 -16.06 15.23 -27.72
C ALA A 584 -16.41 15.13 -29.21
N ASN A 585 -17.67 14.78 -29.50
CA ASN A 585 -18.22 14.83 -30.85
C ASN A 585 -18.18 16.27 -31.37
N THR A 586 -17.87 16.42 -32.66
CA THR A 586 -17.71 17.74 -33.26
C THR A 586 -18.99 18.21 -33.93
N LYS A 587 -19.35 19.48 -33.70
CA LYS A 587 -20.46 20.13 -34.36
C LYS A 587 -20.15 20.41 -35.83
N ARG A 588 -21.18 20.40 -36.67
CA ARG A 588 -21.06 20.68 -38.10
C ARG A 588 -20.44 22.06 -38.36
N ALA A 589 -20.84 23.08 -37.61
CA ALA A 589 -20.25 24.42 -37.71
C ALA A 589 -18.76 24.46 -37.33
N ASP A 590 -18.36 23.77 -36.26
CA ASP A 590 -16.96 23.72 -35.82
C ASP A 590 -16.07 23.07 -36.89
N PHE A 591 -16.53 21.97 -37.48
CA PHE A 591 -15.81 21.33 -38.57
C PHE A 591 -15.66 22.25 -39.80
N THR A 592 -16.71 23.00 -40.15
CA THR A 592 -16.65 23.98 -41.24
C THR A 592 -15.67 25.12 -40.93
N ILE A 593 -15.67 25.65 -39.70
CA ILE A 593 -14.67 26.65 -39.27
C ILE A 593 -13.26 26.08 -39.44
N MET A 594 -13.02 24.88 -38.93
CA MET A 594 -11.69 24.26 -38.99
C MET A 594 -11.24 24.04 -40.44
N THR A 595 -12.15 23.60 -41.32
CA THR A 595 -11.86 23.40 -42.76
C THR A 595 -11.53 24.72 -43.46
N VAL A 596 -12.34 25.76 -43.23
CA VAL A 596 -12.15 27.11 -43.81
C VAL A 596 -10.80 27.70 -43.38
N LYS A 597 -10.48 27.60 -42.09
CA LYS A 597 -9.22 28.11 -41.55
C LYS A 597 -8.01 27.29 -42.01
N ALA A 598 -8.08 25.96 -41.91
CA ALA A 598 -6.95 25.10 -42.25
C ALA A 598 -6.52 25.26 -43.71
N LEU A 599 -7.48 25.43 -44.62
CA LEU A 599 -7.22 25.58 -46.05
C LEU A 599 -7.13 27.05 -46.48
N GLY A 600 -7.26 28.02 -45.58
CA GLY A 600 -7.17 29.45 -45.90
C GLY A 600 -8.16 29.87 -46.99
N PHE A 601 -9.45 29.59 -46.78
CA PHE A 601 -10.50 30.04 -47.69
C PHE A 601 -10.98 31.43 -47.34
N GLU A 602 -11.13 32.26 -48.37
CA GLU A 602 -11.67 33.61 -48.28
C GLU A 602 -12.68 33.79 -49.43
N ALA A 603 -13.83 34.39 -49.14
CA ALA A 603 -14.84 34.73 -50.13
C ALA A 603 -15.80 35.78 -49.58
N ASP A 604 -16.20 36.73 -50.41
CA ASP A 604 -17.29 37.64 -50.11
C ASP A 604 -18.64 36.95 -50.37
N PHE A 605 -19.53 37.01 -49.38
CA PHE A 605 -20.87 36.43 -49.45
C PHE A 605 -21.91 37.46 -49.01
N THR A 606 -23.10 37.41 -49.62
CA THR A 606 -24.21 38.35 -49.37
C THR A 606 -25.35 37.72 -48.56
N ASP A 607 -25.35 36.40 -48.41
CA ASP A 607 -26.40 35.63 -47.75
C ASP A 607 -25.81 34.37 -47.07
N ASN A 608 -26.52 33.83 -46.08
CA ASN A 608 -26.14 32.61 -45.36
C ASN A 608 -27.33 31.64 -45.26
N PHE A 609 -27.21 30.54 -44.52
CA PHE A 609 -28.34 29.66 -44.20
C PHE A 609 -29.25 30.30 -43.15
N SER A 610 -30.55 30.00 -43.18
CA SER A 610 -31.57 30.67 -42.36
C SER A 610 -31.41 30.42 -40.85
N ASP A 611 -30.71 29.35 -40.46
CA ASP A 611 -30.37 29.01 -39.06
C ASP A 611 -28.96 29.46 -38.62
N VAL A 612 -28.25 30.21 -39.47
CA VAL A 612 -26.90 30.73 -39.17
C VAL A 612 -27.00 32.22 -38.87
N LYS A 613 -27.06 32.56 -37.58
CA LYS A 613 -27.22 33.94 -37.11
C LYS A 613 -25.95 34.77 -37.31
N GLN A 614 -26.12 36.06 -37.58
CA GLN A 614 -25.02 36.99 -37.89
C GLN A 614 -24.02 37.18 -36.74
N ASP A 615 -24.48 37.03 -35.50
CA ASP A 615 -23.66 37.12 -34.29
C ASP A 615 -23.02 35.78 -33.87
N ALA A 616 -23.31 34.68 -34.58
CA ALA A 616 -22.72 33.39 -34.29
C ALA A 616 -21.23 33.35 -34.65
N TYR A 617 -20.41 32.73 -33.79
CA TYR A 617 -18.96 32.62 -34.00
C TYR A 617 -18.55 31.89 -35.29
N TYR A 618 -19.45 31.10 -35.87
CA TYR A 618 -19.27 30.39 -37.14
C TYR A 618 -19.84 31.12 -38.36
N TYR A 619 -20.49 32.28 -38.21
CA TYR A 619 -21.20 32.96 -39.29
C TYR A 619 -20.34 33.14 -40.55
N ASN A 620 -19.16 33.75 -40.39
CA ASN A 620 -18.26 34.04 -41.50
C ASN A 620 -17.75 32.76 -42.19
N SER A 621 -17.29 31.77 -41.42
CA SER A 621 -16.77 30.52 -42.00
C SER A 621 -17.86 29.74 -42.73
N VAL A 622 -19.08 29.68 -42.20
CA VAL A 622 -20.19 29.00 -42.89
C VAL A 622 -20.60 29.77 -44.14
N GLY A 623 -20.60 31.10 -44.11
CA GLY A 623 -20.89 31.93 -45.28
C GLY A 623 -19.88 31.75 -46.41
N ILE A 624 -18.58 31.76 -46.08
CA ILE A 624 -17.49 31.46 -47.03
C ILE A 624 -17.68 30.06 -47.62
N ALA A 625 -17.90 29.06 -46.76
CA ALA A 625 -18.06 27.68 -47.20
C ALA A 625 -19.32 27.48 -48.07
N LYS A 626 -20.42 28.20 -47.80
CA LYS A 626 -21.62 28.23 -48.63
C LYS A 626 -21.32 28.83 -49.99
N LYS A 627 -20.64 29.98 -50.01
CA LYS A 627 -20.29 30.71 -51.24
C LYS A 627 -19.37 29.91 -52.17
N LEU A 628 -18.45 29.15 -51.59
CA LEU A 628 -17.53 28.28 -52.31
C LEU A 628 -18.10 26.87 -52.58
N GLU A 629 -19.38 26.64 -52.30
CA GLU A 629 -20.08 25.36 -52.45
C GLU A 629 -19.44 24.17 -51.70
N ILE A 630 -18.65 24.46 -50.67
CA ILE A 630 -17.99 23.47 -49.80
C ILE A 630 -19.02 22.76 -48.92
N VAL A 631 -20.04 23.49 -48.48
CA VAL A 631 -21.14 22.94 -47.66
C VAL A 631 -22.48 23.15 -48.33
N LYS A 632 -23.39 22.18 -48.12
CA LYS A 632 -24.80 22.26 -48.50
C LYS A 632 -25.68 22.06 -47.27
N GLY A 633 -26.83 22.73 -47.27
CA GLY A 633 -27.89 22.61 -46.28
C GLY A 633 -28.97 21.62 -46.70
N THR A 634 -29.90 21.34 -45.79
CA THR A 634 -31.17 20.65 -46.10
C THR A 634 -32.25 21.70 -46.30
N GLY A 635 -32.52 22.05 -47.56
CA GLY A 635 -33.28 23.27 -47.87
C GLY A 635 -32.50 24.51 -47.45
N GLU A 636 -33.10 25.37 -46.65
CA GLU A 636 -32.47 26.60 -46.15
C GLU A 636 -31.66 26.44 -44.85
N PHE A 637 -31.63 25.23 -44.27
CA PHE A 637 -31.04 24.98 -42.95
C PHE A 637 -29.67 24.28 -43.05
N PHE A 638 -28.68 24.77 -42.30
CA PHE A 638 -27.34 24.20 -42.20
C PHE A 638 -27.21 23.19 -41.06
N ASN A 639 -27.98 23.34 -39.98
CA ASN A 639 -27.87 22.64 -38.70
C ASN A 639 -26.48 22.80 -38.05
N PRO A 640 -26.07 24.03 -37.67
CA PRO A 640 -24.73 24.31 -37.17
C PRO A 640 -24.37 23.57 -35.88
N GLU A 641 -25.35 23.39 -35.00
CA GLU A 641 -25.15 22.80 -33.66
C GLU A 641 -25.19 21.26 -33.65
N GLY A 642 -25.64 20.64 -34.75
CA GLY A 642 -25.71 19.19 -34.87
C GLY A 642 -24.32 18.55 -34.98
N ASN A 643 -24.12 17.40 -34.32
CA ASN A 643 -22.90 16.61 -34.50
C ASN A 643 -22.80 16.09 -35.94
N ILE A 644 -21.59 16.12 -36.50
CA ILE A 644 -21.36 15.74 -37.89
C ILE A 644 -20.90 14.28 -38.01
N THR A 645 -21.48 13.55 -38.96
CA THR A 645 -21.13 12.15 -39.22
C THR A 645 -19.83 12.03 -40.02
N ARG A 646 -19.14 10.89 -39.87
CA ARG A 646 -17.91 10.60 -40.62
C ARG A 646 -18.09 10.69 -42.13
N GLN A 647 -19.22 10.23 -42.67
CA GLN A 647 -19.48 10.32 -44.11
C GLN A 647 -19.71 11.77 -44.58
N ASP A 648 -20.33 12.63 -43.76
CA ASP A 648 -20.56 14.03 -44.12
C ASP A 648 -19.27 14.84 -44.12
N ILE A 649 -18.36 14.53 -43.19
CA ILE A 649 -17.00 15.08 -43.16
C ILE A 649 -16.30 14.80 -44.49
N MET A 650 -16.37 13.56 -45.00
CA MET A 650 -15.71 13.20 -46.26
C MET A 650 -16.25 14.03 -47.42
N VAL A 651 -17.57 14.19 -47.49
CA VAL A 651 -18.21 14.95 -48.58
C VAL A 651 -17.78 16.41 -48.54
N ILE A 652 -17.84 17.05 -47.38
CA ILE A 652 -17.42 18.45 -47.22
C ILE A 652 -15.93 18.59 -47.53
N MET A 653 -15.09 17.65 -47.07
CA MET A 653 -13.66 17.69 -47.33
C MET A 653 -13.34 17.53 -48.82
N LEU A 654 -14.02 16.62 -49.52
CA LEU A 654 -13.90 16.49 -50.97
C LEU A 654 -14.28 17.80 -51.67
N LYS A 655 -15.38 18.45 -51.26
CA LYS A 655 -15.79 19.74 -51.82
C LYS A 655 -14.78 20.85 -51.52
N ALA A 656 -14.17 20.84 -50.34
CA ALA A 656 -13.07 21.75 -50.03
C ALA A 656 -11.86 21.50 -50.95
N LEU A 657 -11.49 20.26 -51.22
CA LEU A 657 -10.41 19.94 -52.15
C LEU A 657 -10.73 20.39 -53.58
N GLU A 658 -11.96 20.14 -54.07
CA GLU A 658 -12.43 20.65 -55.36
C GLU A 658 -12.33 22.19 -55.44
N ALA A 659 -12.72 22.89 -54.37
CA ALA A 659 -12.61 24.36 -54.28
C ALA A 659 -11.16 24.88 -54.26
N LYS A 660 -10.18 24.02 -53.95
CA LYS A 660 -8.74 24.29 -54.11
C LYS A 660 -8.17 23.83 -55.46
N GLY A 661 -9.02 23.40 -56.39
CA GLY A 661 -8.63 22.97 -57.73
C GLY A 661 -8.12 21.54 -57.80
N ILE A 662 -8.31 20.73 -56.75
CA ILE A 662 -7.96 19.31 -56.78
C ILE A 662 -9.04 18.55 -57.54
N THR A 663 -8.65 17.90 -58.62
CA THR A 663 -9.51 17.01 -59.40
C THR A 663 -9.36 15.57 -58.92
N TYR A 664 -10.42 14.78 -59.09
CA TYR A 664 -10.39 13.36 -58.79
C TYR A 664 -11.21 12.56 -59.79
N ASP A 665 -10.75 11.35 -60.06
CA ASP A 665 -11.50 10.37 -60.83
C ASP A 665 -12.43 9.57 -59.91
N LYS A 666 -13.61 9.23 -60.40
CA LYS A 666 -14.60 8.39 -59.68
C LYS A 666 -14.22 6.90 -59.66
N ASP A 667 -12.96 6.57 -59.93
CA ASP A 667 -12.43 5.22 -60.07
C ASP A 667 -12.11 4.54 -58.72
N GLY A 668 -12.22 5.28 -57.61
CA GLY A 668 -11.77 4.83 -56.29
C GLY A 668 -12.69 3.83 -55.59
N ILE A 669 -13.83 3.41 -56.16
CA ILE A 669 -14.86 2.66 -55.41
C ILE A 669 -14.35 1.32 -54.88
N ASP A 670 -13.39 0.70 -55.57
CA ASP A 670 -12.73 -0.53 -55.14
C ASP A 670 -11.96 -0.36 -53.82
N TYR A 671 -11.50 0.86 -53.50
CA TYR A 671 -10.86 1.15 -52.22
C TYR A 671 -11.81 0.95 -51.04
N LEU A 672 -13.14 1.02 -51.25
CA LEU A 672 -14.14 0.75 -50.22
C LEU A 672 -14.22 -0.73 -49.85
N ALA A 673 -13.70 -1.65 -50.68
CA ALA A 673 -13.74 -3.09 -50.41
C ALA A 673 -13.02 -3.49 -49.10
N ARG A 674 -12.09 -2.66 -48.62
CA ARG A 674 -11.41 -2.82 -47.32
C ARG A 674 -12.34 -2.64 -46.12
N TYR A 675 -13.50 -2.00 -46.31
CA TYR A 675 -14.46 -1.74 -45.26
C TYR A 675 -15.58 -2.79 -45.30
N SER A 676 -15.71 -3.51 -44.19
CA SER A 676 -16.77 -4.51 -44.00
C SER A 676 -18.17 -3.89 -43.97
N ASP A 677 -18.27 -2.61 -43.57
CA ASP A 677 -19.51 -1.83 -43.46
C ASP A 677 -19.73 -0.88 -44.65
N ARG A 678 -19.02 -1.06 -45.77
CA ARG A 678 -19.13 -0.18 -46.97
C ARG A 678 -20.56 0.00 -47.50
N ASN A 679 -21.42 -1.00 -47.29
CA ASN A 679 -22.82 -0.95 -47.70
C ASN A 679 -23.68 0.04 -46.86
N GLN A 680 -23.16 0.51 -45.72
CA GLN A 680 -23.81 1.53 -44.89
C GLN A 680 -23.45 2.96 -45.31
N ILE A 681 -22.47 3.12 -46.21
CA ILE A 681 -22.09 4.42 -46.77
C ILE A 681 -23.20 4.88 -47.72
N SER A 682 -23.80 6.03 -47.43
CA SER A 682 -24.82 6.62 -48.32
C SER A 682 -24.24 6.92 -49.70
N ASP A 683 -25.06 6.76 -50.75
CA ASP A 683 -24.62 6.93 -52.13
C ASP A 683 -23.93 8.28 -52.40
N TYR A 684 -24.44 9.36 -51.81
CA TYR A 684 -23.85 10.70 -51.95
C TYR A 684 -22.43 10.85 -51.38
N ALA A 685 -22.01 9.94 -50.49
CA ALA A 685 -20.72 9.97 -49.83
C ALA A 685 -19.71 8.96 -50.38
N LYS A 686 -20.14 8.01 -51.23
CA LYS A 686 -19.28 6.91 -51.70
C LYS A 686 -18.03 7.43 -52.42
N ASP A 687 -18.19 8.37 -53.34
CA ASP A 687 -17.08 8.96 -54.10
C ASP A 687 -16.07 9.65 -53.17
N ALA A 688 -16.57 10.40 -52.18
CA ALA A 688 -15.73 11.13 -51.24
C ALA A 688 -14.96 10.20 -50.29
N VAL A 689 -15.63 9.19 -49.73
CA VAL A 689 -14.98 8.19 -48.88
C VAL A 689 -13.92 7.43 -49.68
N ALA A 690 -14.27 6.99 -50.89
CA ALA A 690 -13.37 6.25 -51.77
C ALA A 690 -12.09 7.06 -52.09
N PHE A 691 -12.25 8.31 -52.50
CA PHE A 691 -11.13 9.18 -52.86
C PHE A 691 -10.21 9.50 -51.66
N LEU A 692 -10.78 9.89 -50.52
CA LEU A 692 -10.00 10.22 -49.33
C LEU A 692 -9.32 8.98 -48.71
N THR A 693 -9.93 7.80 -48.86
CA THR A 693 -9.27 6.52 -48.54
C THR A 693 -8.13 6.19 -49.52
N LYS A 694 -8.29 6.46 -50.82
CA LYS A 694 -7.24 6.29 -51.84
C LYS A 694 -6.01 7.15 -51.54
N LEU A 695 -6.20 8.40 -51.13
CA LEU A 695 -5.13 9.30 -50.68
C LEU A 695 -4.53 8.92 -49.32
N GLY A 696 -5.12 7.93 -48.63
CA GLY A 696 -4.72 7.54 -47.28
C GLY A 696 -4.99 8.62 -46.22
N ILE A 697 -5.86 9.59 -46.50
CA ILE A 697 -6.28 10.62 -45.54
C ILE A 697 -7.13 10.00 -44.43
N VAL A 698 -7.93 8.97 -44.78
CA VAL A 698 -8.74 8.20 -43.82
C VAL A 698 -8.53 6.71 -44.00
N GLN A 699 -8.34 6.00 -42.88
CA GLN A 699 -8.06 4.57 -42.89
C GLN A 699 -9.12 3.71 -42.18
N GLY A 700 -10.03 4.31 -41.39
CA GLY A 700 -11.01 3.56 -40.59
C GLY A 700 -10.35 2.85 -39.40
N TYR A 701 -11.11 2.02 -38.68
CA TYR A 701 -10.59 1.17 -37.60
C TYR A 701 -11.38 -0.14 -37.52
N ASP A 702 -10.74 -1.22 -37.06
CA ASP A 702 -11.32 -2.58 -37.00
C ASP A 702 -11.94 -3.07 -38.31
N GLY A 703 -11.33 -2.70 -39.45
CA GLY A 703 -11.84 -3.06 -40.78
C GLY A 703 -13.19 -2.40 -41.14
N LYS A 704 -13.55 -1.30 -40.47
CA LYS A 704 -14.79 -0.53 -40.71
C LYS A 704 -14.51 0.96 -40.93
N PHE A 705 -15.38 1.61 -41.69
CA PHE A 705 -15.37 3.07 -41.87
C PHE A 705 -16.25 3.79 -40.83
N ASN A 706 -17.32 3.16 -40.37
CA ASN A 706 -18.35 3.67 -39.46
C ASN A 706 -19.04 4.95 -39.97
N PRO A 707 -19.72 4.92 -41.14
CA PRO A 707 -20.15 6.13 -41.84
C PRO A 707 -21.14 7.01 -41.05
N LYS A 708 -21.98 6.41 -40.21
CA LYS A 708 -23.02 7.11 -39.44
C LYS A 708 -22.56 7.58 -38.06
N GLN A 709 -21.37 7.17 -37.62
CA GLN A 709 -20.84 7.58 -36.34
C GLN A 709 -20.42 9.06 -36.40
N TYR A 710 -20.60 9.76 -35.29
CA TYR A 710 -20.09 11.12 -35.13
C TYR A 710 -18.58 11.11 -34.94
N ALA A 711 -17.88 12.05 -35.58
CA ALA A 711 -16.45 12.17 -35.41
C ALA A 711 -16.09 13.04 -34.20
N THR A 712 -15.08 12.61 -33.49
CA THR A 712 -14.48 13.34 -32.37
C THR A 712 -13.58 14.48 -32.86
N ARG A 713 -13.30 15.43 -31.97
CA ARG A 713 -12.40 16.56 -32.26
C ARG A 713 -10.99 16.09 -32.62
N ALA A 714 -10.48 15.05 -31.96
CA ALA A 714 -9.18 14.46 -32.27
C ALA A 714 -9.13 13.81 -33.66
N GLU A 715 -10.18 13.07 -34.05
CA GLU A 715 -10.25 12.48 -35.39
C GLU A 715 -10.25 13.55 -36.49
N ILE A 716 -10.97 14.65 -36.29
CA ILE A 716 -11.01 15.76 -37.24
C ILE A 716 -9.64 16.44 -37.36
N ALA A 717 -8.93 16.63 -36.26
CA ALA A 717 -7.59 17.20 -36.29
C ALA A 717 -6.66 16.37 -37.18
N VAL A 718 -6.67 15.04 -37.02
CA VAL A 718 -5.87 14.11 -37.83
C VAL A 718 -6.28 14.12 -39.31
N ILE A 719 -7.58 14.17 -39.60
CA ILE A 719 -8.06 14.26 -40.99
C ILE A 719 -7.53 15.53 -41.66
N LEU A 720 -7.60 16.68 -40.98
CA LEU A 720 -7.12 17.95 -41.52
C LEU A 720 -5.60 17.97 -41.68
N GLN A 721 -4.84 17.46 -40.71
CA GLN A 721 -3.39 17.30 -40.86
C GLN A 721 -3.07 16.45 -42.09
N ASN A 722 -3.68 15.27 -42.22
CA ASN A 722 -3.45 14.40 -43.37
C ASN A 722 -3.77 15.08 -44.71
N VAL A 723 -4.80 15.94 -44.76
CA VAL A 723 -5.10 16.73 -45.96
C VAL A 723 -3.97 17.72 -46.25
N LEU A 724 -3.52 18.47 -45.25
CA LEU A 724 -2.44 19.45 -45.40
C LEU A 724 -1.15 18.77 -45.87
N ASP A 725 -0.78 17.64 -45.26
CA ASP A 725 0.48 16.97 -45.53
C ASP A 725 0.47 16.25 -46.88
N LYS A 726 -0.62 15.54 -47.21
CA LYS A 726 -0.66 14.67 -48.39
C LYS A 726 -1.06 15.37 -49.67
N VAL A 727 -1.79 16.48 -49.56
CA VAL A 727 -2.33 17.21 -50.72
C VAL A 727 -1.58 18.53 -50.95
N PHE A 728 -1.20 19.24 -49.89
CA PHE A 728 -0.69 20.61 -50.01
C PHE A 728 0.79 20.80 -49.62
N GLN A 729 1.48 19.78 -49.09
CA GLN A 729 2.92 19.82 -48.78
C GLN A 729 3.79 18.96 -49.73
N GLN A 730 3.34 18.69 -50.95
CA GLN A 730 4.21 18.08 -51.97
C GLN A 730 5.19 19.08 -52.58
#